data_AF-A0A6J2T081-F1
#
_entry.id   AF-A0A6J2T081-F1
#
_cell.length_a   1.000
_cell.length_b   1.000
_cell.length_c   1.000
_cell.angle_alpha   90.00
_cell.angle_beta   90.00
_cell.angle_gamma   90.00
#
_symmetry.space_group_name_H-M   'P 1'
#
loop_
_entity.id
_entity.type
_entity.pdbx_description
1 polymer ?
#
loop_
_entity_poly.entity_id
_entity_poly.type
_entity_poly.pdbx_seq_one_letter_code
_entity_poly.pdbx_strand_id
1 'polypeptide(L)'
;MPPKKKDKKKKEKEPEVVEPELKFESKLEETDVLELNLYSDLNDGFFNEASRIVQFLMENQRHFEASRIKRYSDIIFNLHRRYVEEVDSNNILRPQISSAENKLRLALELTSTSEDTMQKLKESLGDAWKESDAAALREQLVQEKLQEVLMKCEGLGDRDAGKSDDASEFGHLAKYKNIILRERDRLSGEVIDLEKRLATNRYYSENLEYIIRNNEDAMGKMVTRAKFAEGERLNVESKLRALMKSMEEQKEAHGKTLIKLDVANRDLTEIDRKLHQKIIDYDRQKVSLEKFKAEVNMLSKTVHKNEDEISDLTKNLRNSEEIIKQLRLIEKEKSNTVSQLTAKLKKSMEDQNNATKRMYNLNRKVLSLNSDMLRQKNNINSLEKDVVNANGRADDIRRVKETVQRERDSLRSDIIKLNNTMADFKHDMMLKTNMISSLQMDVNKLNVKLDEAYILKSKAERERDEMAQEMETLHERIENYQDQIHLKTNQVNDLTEKLQERQRDVHNLKKQLEAVHSEKMMLQRNLETTTQERDNFRILQSKSGHQIQQLTTEISANEVKINSLNLKIEHLNNNIKELQSELKNKENMVASLRKDMREMKAKNEMLSKTISNDELKFTKMGHELEEMRKERNLVGLQMVRRNDEIVLIKEKLQIAQNALDNGTTQYNQRIEDIRLLKKEISNLHTERECLKRAIKSTADMRKEIVRLQRALNQERIRIRALTEDAKTPTGVHRWRILKGEDPKKFELLEKLQVLQKRTLRQSIENSNIKNLLEESQKTNDSLKRMLSHMPTIEVKHKLVVQQRINRQMAKKLKTLKAERSLDEVELNARQCMINKYAGQLEEMRTPTHKNPTSSKIKVSEFRDDSEMDPNEMDQYLECGPYSNDGSNITLLCENETETKALK
;
A
#
# COMPACT_ATOMS: atom_id res chain seq x y z
N MET A 1 47.29 63.23 -32.08
CA MET A 1 48.42 63.64 -31.20
C MET A 1 47.96 63.57 -29.75
N PRO A 2 48.69 62.87 -28.85
CA PRO A 2 48.47 62.88 -27.39
C PRO A 2 49.04 64.21 -26.80
N PRO A 3 49.13 64.54 -25.47
CA PRO A 3 49.14 63.67 -24.27
C PRO A 3 48.60 64.30 -22.93
N LYS A 4 48.73 63.54 -21.82
CA LYS A 4 49.16 63.92 -20.44
C LYS A 4 48.21 63.55 -19.28
N LYS A 5 48.57 62.45 -18.59
CA LYS A 5 49.09 62.35 -17.20
C LYS A 5 48.61 63.44 -16.21
N LYS A 6 48.11 63.14 -15.00
CA LYS A 6 48.74 62.35 -13.92
C LYS A 6 47.84 62.29 -12.65
N ASP A 7 48.04 61.24 -11.83
CA ASP A 7 48.01 61.20 -10.34
C ASP A 7 46.65 61.27 -9.60
N LYS A 8 46.34 60.51 -8.52
CA LYS A 8 47.16 59.73 -7.56
C LYS A 8 46.29 58.81 -6.65
N LYS A 9 46.86 57.64 -6.32
CA LYS A 9 46.98 56.92 -5.02
C LYS A 9 45.85 56.04 -4.40
N LYS A 10 46.29 54.77 -4.22
CA LYS A 10 46.24 53.86 -3.05
C LYS A 10 44.92 53.15 -2.69
N LYS A 11 44.93 51.81 -2.82
CA LYS A 11 44.78 50.90 -1.66
C LYS A 11 45.28 49.46 -1.95
N GLU A 12 45.73 48.88 -0.84
CA GLU A 12 46.40 47.61 -0.50
C GLU A 12 46.18 46.31 -1.30
N LYS A 13 47.22 45.46 -1.19
CA LYS A 13 47.36 44.07 -1.63
C LYS A 13 46.66 43.11 -0.67
N GLU A 14 46.06 42.03 -1.20
CA GLU A 14 46.04 40.65 -0.66
C GLU A 14 45.24 39.72 -1.64
N PRO A 15 45.39 38.37 -1.60
CA PRO A 15 46.32 37.58 -2.40
C PRO A 15 45.65 36.76 -3.55
N GLU A 16 46.46 36.31 -4.50
CA GLU A 16 46.11 35.26 -5.48
C GLU A 16 45.76 33.95 -4.74
N VAL A 17 44.50 33.52 -4.84
CA VAL A 17 44.09 32.17 -4.45
C VAL A 17 44.45 31.23 -5.59
N VAL A 18 45.44 30.38 -5.33
CA VAL A 18 45.81 29.23 -6.16
C VAL A 18 44.60 28.29 -6.26
N GLU A 19 44.12 28.03 -7.48
CA GLU A 19 43.14 26.99 -7.76
C GLU A 19 43.70 25.62 -7.37
N PRO A 20 43.02 24.80 -6.54
CA PRO A 20 43.41 23.41 -6.37
C PRO A 20 42.97 22.64 -7.62
N GLU A 21 43.93 22.28 -8.47
CA GLU A 21 43.72 21.30 -9.54
C GLU A 21 43.29 19.95 -8.95
N LEU A 22 42.15 19.43 -9.43
CA LEU A 22 41.76 18.04 -9.29
C LEU A 22 42.81 17.17 -9.99
N LYS A 23 43.74 16.59 -9.22
CA LYS A 23 44.52 15.45 -9.70
C LYS A 23 43.59 14.23 -9.78
N PHE A 24 42.98 14.01 -10.94
CA PHE A 24 42.55 12.67 -11.30
C PHE A 24 43.81 11.83 -11.48
N GLU A 25 44.07 10.88 -10.58
CA GLU A 25 44.93 9.76 -10.93
C GLU A 25 44.21 9.04 -12.07
N SER A 26 44.69 9.24 -13.30
CA SER A 26 44.22 8.55 -14.48
C SER A 26 44.65 7.08 -14.40
N LYS A 27 44.00 6.30 -13.54
CA LYS A 27 43.75 4.90 -13.86
C LYS A 27 42.57 4.90 -14.83
N LEU A 28 42.86 5.27 -16.07
CA LEU A 28 42.02 4.88 -17.20
C LEU A 28 42.17 3.36 -17.31
N GLU A 29 41.37 2.63 -16.53
CA GLU A 29 40.91 1.34 -17.03
C GLU A 29 40.00 1.71 -18.20
N GLU A 30 40.55 1.66 -19.42
CA GLU A 30 39.78 1.65 -20.67
C GLU A 30 38.91 0.39 -20.66
N THR A 31 37.85 0.40 -19.85
CA THR A 31 36.74 -0.51 -20.02
C THR A 31 35.98 0.05 -21.22
N ASP A 32 36.02 -0.70 -22.32
CA ASP A 32 35.30 -0.35 -23.53
C ASP A 32 33.82 -0.16 -23.15
N VAL A 33 33.18 0.88 -23.67
CA VAL A 33 31.78 1.23 -23.29
C VAL A 33 30.81 0.10 -23.66
N LEU A 34 31.23 -0.79 -24.57
CA LEU A 34 30.52 -2.02 -24.94
C LEU A 34 30.66 -3.17 -23.93
N GLU A 35 31.63 -3.12 -23.01
CA GLU A 35 31.86 -4.13 -21.98
C GLU A 35 31.21 -3.78 -20.63
N LEU A 36 30.64 -2.57 -20.48
CA LEU A 36 29.92 -2.18 -19.28
C LEU A 36 28.65 -3.02 -19.10
N ASN A 37 28.62 -3.81 -18.03
CA ASN A 37 27.41 -4.48 -17.60
C ASN A 37 26.54 -3.50 -16.81
N LEU A 38 25.56 -2.93 -17.50
CA LEU A 38 24.62 -1.94 -16.97
C LEU A 38 23.77 -2.45 -15.78
N TYR A 39 23.81 -3.74 -15.46
CA TYR A 39 23.15 -4.32 -14.28
C TYR A 39 24.08 -4.39 -13.06
N SER A 40 25.36 -4.77 -13.22
CA SER A 40 26.30 -4.96 -12.10
C SER A 40 27.21 -3.76 -11.83
N ASP A 41 27.52 -2.96 -12.85
CA ASP A 41 28.61 -1.99 -12.80
C ASP A 41 28.13 -0.60 -12.36
N LEU A 42 26.85 -0.28 -12.61
CA LEU A 42 26.14 0.90 -12.08
C LEU A 42 25.61 0.64 -10.66
N ASN A 43 26.49 0.21 -9.76
CA ASN A 43 26.12 -0.14 -8.38
C ASN A 43 26.07 1.08 -7.44
N ASP A 44 25.67 0.86 -6.18
CA ASP A 44 25.63 1.91 -5.16
C ASP A 44 26.98 2.63 -4.97
N GLY A 45 28.10 1.95 -5.24
CA GLY A 45 29.44 2.55 -5.22
C GLY A 45 29.60 3.64 -6.30
N PHE A 46 29.14 3.38 -7.52
CA PHE A 46 29.16 4.35 -8.61
C PHE A 46 28.34 5.60 -8.30
N PHE A 47 27.11 5.43 -7.78
CA PHE A 47 26.24 6.57 -7.45
C PHE A 47 26.71 7.34 -6.20
N ASN A 48 27.34 6.65 -5.25
CA ASN A 48 27.97 7.30 -4.09
C ASN A 48 29.18 8.13 -4.51
N GLU A 49 30.01 7.64 -5.42
CA GLU A 49 31.16 8.40 -5.94
C GLU A 49 30.70 9.60 -6.79
N ALA A 50 29.67 9.43 -7.62
CA ALA A 50 29.03 10.55 -8.34
C ALA A 50 28.48 11.62 -7.38
N SER A 51 27.86 11.20 -6.27
CA SER A 51 27.35 12.12 -5.23
C SER A 51 28.49 12.83 -4.50
N ARG A 52 29.60 12.13 -4.25
CA ARG A 52 30.82 12.70 -3.66
C ARG A 52 31.46 13.76 -4.55
N ILE A 53 31.49 13.53 -5.86
CA ILE A 53 31.96 14.51 -6.86
C ILE A 53 31.06 15.75 -6.87
N VAL A 54 29.73 15.57 -6.81
CA VAL A 54 28.79 16.68 -6.71
C VAL A 54 29.04 17.50 -5.44
N GLN A 55 29.25 16.83 -4.30
CA GLN A 55 29.53 17.49 -3.02
C GLN A 55 30.86 18.28 -3.06
N PHE A 56 31.93 17.67 -3.59
CA PHE A 56 33.22 18.32 -3.77
C PHE A 56 33.14 19.57 -4.66
N LEU A 57 32.37 19.51 -5.76
CA LEU A 57 32.17 20.65 -6.65
C LEU A 57 31.32 21.75 -6.00
N MET A 58 30.37 21.40 -5.13
CA MET A 58 29.62 22.38 -4.33
C MET A 58 30.49 23.07 -3.28
N GLU A 59 31.39 22.33 -2.62
CA GLU A 59 32.33 22.86 -1.62
C GLU A 59 33.34 23.85 -2.25
N ASN A 60 33.72 23.62 -3.50
CA ASN A 60 34.62 24.50 -4.27
C ASN A 60 33.91 25.63 -5.05
N GLN A 61 32.66 25.96 -4.70
CA GLN A 61 31.86 27.03 -5.33
C GLN A 61 31.60 26.87 -6.85
N ARG A 62 31.84 25.68 -7.41
CA ARG A 62 31.57 25.33 -8.83
C ARG A 62 30.13 24.82 -9.00
N HIS A 63 29.17 25.69 -8.70
CA HIS A 63 27.76 25.33 -8.63
C HIS A 63 27.16 24.87 -9.97
N PHE A 64 27.66 25.39 -11.10
CA PHE A 64 27.15 25.05 -12.42
C PHE A 64 27.50 23.62 -12.82
N GLU A 65 28.75 23.22 -12.63
CA GLU A 65 29.23 21.86 -12.91
C GLU A 65 28.62 20.84 -11.95
N ALA A 66 28.52 21.18 -10.66
CA ALA A 66 27.85 20.33 -9.66
C ALA A 66 26.38 20.06 -10.05
N SER A 67 25.65 21.09 -10.50
CA SER A 67 24.26 20.97 -10.92
C SER A 67 24.10 20.10 -12.18
N ARG A 68 25.00 20.20 -13.16
CA ARG A 68 24.98 19.34 -14.35
C ARG A 68 25.30 17.88 -14.02
N ILE A 69 26.34 17.63 -13.22
CA ILE A 69 26.73 16.26 -12.86
C ILE A 69 25.63 15.60 -12.04
N LYS A 70 25.03 16.32 -11.08
CA LYS A 70 23.87 15.83 -10.34
C LYS A 70 22.69 15.49 -11.26
N ARG A 71 22.40 16.34 -12.24
CA ARG A 71 21.33 16.06 -13.21
C ARG A 71 21.63 14.81 -14.04
N TYR A 72 22.87 14.59 -14.45
CA TYR A 72 23.25 13.38 -15.18
C TYR A 72 23.22 12.14 -14.28
N SER A 73 23.70 12.20 -13.04
CA SER A 73 23.62 11.09 -12.10
C SER A 73 22.17 10.70 -11.80
N ASP A 74 21.28 11.69 -11.62
CA ASP A 74 19.87 11.45 -11.36
C ASP A 74 19.16 10.81 -12.56
N ILE A 75 19.51 11.22 -13.80
CA ILE A 75 18.97 10.61 -15.02
C ILE A 75 19.47 9.16 -15.15
N ILE A 76 20.76 8.92 -14.96
CA ILE A 76 21.36 7.58 -15.05
C ILE A 76 20.78 6.67 -13.96
N PHE A 77 20.57 7.16 -12.74
CA PHE A 77 19.96 6.41 -11.65
C PHE A 77 18.54 5.96 -11.98
N ASN A 78 17.70 6.86 -12.52
CA ASN A 78 16.34 6.51 -12.90
C ASN A 78 16.28 5.54 -14.08
N LEU A 79 17.19 5.67 -15.05
CA LEU A 79 17.29 4.74 -16.18
C LEU A 79 17.80 3.36 -15.75
N HIS A 80 18.84 3.31 -14.91
CA HIS A 80 19.37 2.08 -14.35
C HIS A 80 18.31 1.34 -13.53
N ARG A 81 17.58 2.05 -12.65
CA ARG A 81 16.49 1.47 -11.88
C ARG A 81 15.42 0.83 -12.78
N ARG A 82 14.97 1.54 -13.83
CA ARG A 82 14.00 0.97 -14.79
C ARG A 82 14.57 -0.23 -15.55
N TYR A 83 15.83 -0.16 -15.95
CA TYR A 83 16.51 -1.26 -16.62
C TYR A 83 16.60 -2.50 -15.72
N VAL A 84 16.97 -2.34 -14.46
CA VAL A 84 17.00 -3.43 -13.45
C VAL A 84 15.61 -4.02 -13.25
N GLU A 85 14.58 -3.19 -13.07
CA GLU A 85 13.19 -3.63 -12.93
C GLU A 85 12.71 -4.46 -14.15
N GLU A 86 13.08 -4.06 -15.37
CA GLU A 86 12.78 -4.80 -16.60
C GLU A 86 13.58 -6.10 -16.73
N VAL A 87 14.87 -6.09 -16.40
CA VAL A 87 15.73 -7.29 -16.42
C VAL A 87 15.24 -8.32 -15.40
N ASP A 88 14.89 -7.90 -14.19
CA ASP A 88 14.34 -8.78 -13.16
C ASP A 88 12.98 -9.34 -13.57
N SER A 89 12.12 -8.52 -14.18
CA SER A 89 10.85 -8.97 -14.76
C SER A 89 11.05 -10.00 -15.87
N ASN A 90 12.05 -9.79 -16.74
CA ASN A 90 12.41 -10.74 -17.80
C ASN A 90 12.95 -12.06 -17.23
N ASN A 91 13.75 -11.99 -16.16
CA ASN A 91 14.29 -13.14 -15.45
C ASN A 91 13.18 -13.99 -14.80
N ILE A 92 12.08 -13.36 -14.36
CA ILE A 92 10.90 -14.06 -13.82
C ILE A 92 10.04 -14.67 -14.94
N LEU A 93 9.89 -13.97 -16.07
CA LEU A 93 9.06 -14.40 -17.19
C LEU A 93 9.70 -15.54 -18.01
N ARG A 94 11.03 -15.56 -18.17
CA ARG A 94 11.75 -16.59 -18.94
C ARG A 94 11.46 -18.04 -18.48
N PRO A 95 11.53 -18.37 -17.18
CA PRO A 95 11.15 -19.69 -16.69
C PRO A 95 9.68 -20.04 -16.94
N GLN A 96 8.77 -19.05 -16.88
CA GLN A 96 7.35 -19.25 -17.13
C GLN A 96 7.07 -19.56 -18.61
N ILE A 97 7.75 -18.84 -19.51
CA ILE A 97 7.69 -19.09 -20.96
C ILE A 97 8.25 -20.48 -21.26
N SER A 98 9.41 -20.84 -20.72
CA SER A 98 9.99 -22.18 -20.91
C SER A 98 9.09 -23.30 -20.35
N SER A 99 8.43 -23.06 -19.20
CA SER A 99 7.43 -24.00 -18.66
C SER A 99 6.21 -24.13 -19.57
N ALA A 100 5.73 -23.02 -20.15
CA ALA A 100 4.61 -23.03 -21.08
C ALA A 100 4.97 -23.74 -22.40
N GLU A 101 6.16 -23.50 -22.94
CA GLU A 101 6.69 -24.20 -24.12
C GLU A 101 6.83 -25.70 -23.87
N ASN A 102 7.33 -26.10 -22.71
CA ASN A 102 7.43 -27.51 -22.33
C ASN A 102 6.05 -28.18 -22.22
N LYS A 103 5.07 -27.48 -21.65
CA LYS A 103 3.68 -27.98 -21.59
C LYS A 103 3.07 -28.12 -22.98
N LEU A 104 3.30 -27.15 -23.85
CA LEU A 104 2.82 -27.17 -25.24
C LEU A 104 3.47 -28.33 -26.01
N ARG A 105 4.78 -28.52 -25.87
CA ARG A 105 5.50 -29.63 -26.48
C ARG A 105 4.96 -30.99 -26.00
N LEU A 106 4.73 -31.13 -24.70
CA LEU A 106 4.19 -32.37 -24.12
C LEU A 106 2.77 -32.65 -24.63
N ALA A 107 1.95 -31.61 -24.80
CA ALA A 107 0.61 -31.73 -25.38
C ALA A 107 0.67 -32.15 -26.87
N LEU A 108 1.61 -31.62 -27.64
CA LEU A 108 1.83 -32.02 -29.04
C LEU A 108 2.34 -33.47 -29.15
N GLU A 109 3.27 -33.89 -28.29
CA GLU A 109 3.76 -35.28 -28.24
C GLU A 109 2.65 -36.26 -27.81
N LEU A 110 1.79 -35.88 -26.86
CA LEU A 110 0.60 -36.66 -26.48
C LEU A 110 -0.41 -36.76 -27.63
N THR A 111 -0.58 -35.69 -28.41
CA THR A 111 -1.49 -35.69 -29.55
C THR A 111 -0.95 -36.59 -30.67
N SER A 112 0.33 -36.48 -31.00
CA SER A 112 0.99 -37.35 -31.99
C SER A 112 0.96 -38.83 -31.59
N THR A 113 1.24 -39.15 -30.32
CA THR A 113 1.12 -40.54 -29.85
C THR A 113 -0.31 -41.04 -29.86
N SER A 114 -1.30 -40.18 -29.58
CA SER A 114 -2.71 -40.53 -29.72
C SER A 114 -3.11 -40.79 -31.17
N GLU A 115 -2.60 -40.01 -32.14
CA GLU A 115 -2.82 -40.24 -33.57
C GLU A 115 -2.19 -41.56 -34.02
N ASP A 116 -0.96 -41.86 -33.60
CA ASP A 116 -0.29 -43.13 -33.90
C ASP A 116 -1.03 -44.34 -33.31
N THR A 117 -1.54 -44.22 -32.08
CA THR A 117 -2.35 -45.29 -31.49
C THR A 117 -3.69 -45.46 -32.22
N MET A 118 -4.30 -44.36 -32.67
CA MET A 118 -5.54 -44.39 -33.44
C MET A 118 -5.32 -45.00 -34.83
N GLN A 119 -4.16 -44.75 -35.46
CA GLN A 119 -3.74 -45.37 -36.71
C GLN A 119 -3.57 -46.89 -36.53
N LYS A 120 -2.85 -47.32 -35.49
CA LYS A 120 -2.68 -48.75 -35.16
C LYS A 120 -4.01 -49.44 -34.87
N LEU A 121 -4.92 -48.75 -34.18
CA LEU A 121 -6.27 -49.26 -33.93
C LEU A 121 -7.06 -49.42 -35.24
N LYS A 122 -6.97 -48.46 -36.17
CA LYS A 122 -7.58 -48.56 -37.50
C LYS A 122 -6.99 -49.71 -38.32
N GLU A 123 -5.68 -49.92 -38.28
CA GLU A 123 -5.01 -51.05 -38.94
C GLU A 123 -5.46 -52.38 -38.34
N SER A 124 -5.47 -52.50 -37.01
CA SER A 124 -5.95 -53.70 -36.32
C SER A 124 -7.43 -54.00 -36.59
N LEU A 125 -8.26 -52.97 -36.71
CA LEU A 125 -9.66 -53.11 -37.09
C LEU A 125 -9.77 -53.58 -38.54
N GLY A 126 -8.96 -53.04 -39.44
CA GLY A 126 -8.88 -53.48 -40.83
C GLY A 126 -8.45 -54.95 -40.96
N ASP A 127 -7.49 -55.39 -40.16
CA ASP A 127 -7.06 -56.80 -40.17
C ASP A 127 -8.09 -57.73 -39.54
N ALA A 128 -8.76 -57.30 -38.46
CA ALA A 128 -9.89 -58.04 -37.89
C ALA A 128 -11.05 -58.18 -38.89
N TRP A 129 -11.32 -57.17 -39.71
CA TRP A 129 -12.31 -57.24 -40.78
C TRP A 129 -11.89 -58.22 -41.88
N LYS A 130 -10.64 -58.18 -42.34
CA LYS A 130 -10.11 -59.17 -43.30
C LYS A 130 -10.18 -60.59 -42.77
N GLU A 131 -9.91 -60.78 -41.47
CA GLU A 131 -9.95 -62.09 -40.85
C GLU A 131 -11.38 -62.60 -40.67
N SER A 132 -12.33 -61.70 -40.37
CA SER A 132 -13.77 -61.99 -40.39
C SER A 132 -14.24 -62.39 -41.79
N ASP A 133 -13.85 -61.66 -42.82
CA ASP A 133 -14.19 -61.99 -44.22
C ASP A 133 -13.55 -63.33 -44.63
N ALA A 134 -12.30 -63.59 -44.24
CA ALA A 134 -11.63 -64.87 -44.49
C ALA A 134 -12.26 -66.04 -43.72
N ALA A 135 -12.82 -65.80 -42.54
CA ALA A 135 -13.57 -66.79 -41.77
C ALA A 135 -14.93 -67.08 -42.43
N ALA A 136 -15.65 -66.05 -42.87
CA ALA A 136 -16.91 -66.20 -43.60
C ALA A 136 -16.70 -66.97 -44.93
N LEU A 137 -15.60 -66.70 -45.64
CA LEU A 137 -15.27 -67.41 -46.88
C LEU A 137 -14.87 -68.88 -46.63
N ARG A 138 -14.19 -69.15 -45.51
CA ARG A 138 -13.93 -70.54 -45.06
C ARG A 138 -15.22 -71.27 -44.70
N GLU A 139 -16.15 -70.60 -44.03
CA GLU A 139 -17.45 -71.17 -43.68
C GLU A 139 -18.28 -71.48 -44.92
N GLN A 140 -18.31 -70.56 -45.89
CA GLN A 140 -18.98 -70.79 -47.18
C GLN A 140 -18.39 -72.00 -47.92
N LEU A 141 -17.06 -72.12 -48.00
CA LEU A 141 -16.41 -73.28 -48.62
C LEU A 141 -16.70 -74.61 -47.91
N VAL A 142 -16.84 -74.59 -46.58
CA VAL A 142 -17.24 -75.77 -45.81
C VAL A 142 -18.70 -76.13 -46.07
N GLN A 143 -19.59 -75.14 -46.15
CA GLN A 143 -21.00 -75.34 -46.50
C GLN A 143 -21.14 -75.89 -47.93
N GLU A 144 -20.40 -75.35 -48.91
CA GLU A 144 -20.36 -75.85 -50.29
C GLU A 144 -19.86 -77.30 -50.36
N LYS A 145 -18.77 -77.63 -49.64
CA LYS A 145 -18.26 -79.01 -49.56
C LYS A 145 -19.23 -79.97 -48.87
N LEU A 146 -19.93 -79.51 -47.83
CA LEU A 146 -20.95 -80.31 -47.15
C LEU A 146 -22.13 -80.61 -48.08
N GLN A 147 -22.52 -79.62 -48.89
CA GLN A 147 -23.56 -79.76 -49.91
C GLN A 147 -23.13 -80.70 -51.05
N GLU A 148 -21.85 -80.67 -51.44
CA GLU A 148 -21.27 -81.60 -52.41
C GLU A 148 -21.24 -83.06 -51.87
N VAL A 149 -20.97 -83.25 -50.57
CA VAL A 149 -21.00 -84.57 -49.92
C VAL A 149 -22.44 -85.09 -49.80
N LEU A 150 -23.41 -84.23 -49.50
CA LEU A 150 -24.83 -84.60 -49.47
C LEU A 150 -25.33 -85.07 -50.84
N MET A 151 -24.97 -84.36 -51.92
CA MET A 151 -25.28 -84.76 -53.30
C MET A 151 -24.62 -86.09 -53.70
N LYS A 152 -23.41 -86.38 -53.21
CA LYS A 152 -22.71 -87.65 -53.45
C LYS A 152 -23.29 -88.81 -52.62
N CYS A 153 -23.89 -88.54 -51.46
CA CYS A 153 -24.52 -89.57 -50.62
C CYS A 153 -25.91 -89.99 -51.14
N GLU A 154 -26.63 -89.14 -51.89
CA GLU A 154 -27.91 -89.50 -52.51
C GLU A 154 -27.77 -90.43 -53.75
N GLY A 155 -26.59 -90.53 -54.35
CA GLY A 155 -26.34 -91.31 -55.58
C GLY A 155 -25.87 -92.76 -55.40
N LEU A 156 -25.67 -93.24 -54.16
CA LEU A 156 -25.05 -94.56 -53.88
C LEU A 156 -25.98 -95.58 -53.20
N GLY A 157 -27.28 -95.31 -53.15
CA GLY A 157 -28.28 -96.18 -52.53
C GLY A 157 -28.97 -97.18 -53.45
N ASP A 158 -28.67 -97.23 -54.76
CA ASP A 158 -29.49 -98.00 -55.69
C ASP A 158 -28.67 -98.64 -56.82
N ARG A 159 -28.12 -99.83 -56.56
CA ARG A 159 -28.00 -100.97 -57.51
C ARG A 159 -27.22 -102.12 -56.90
N ASP A 160 -27.97 -103.02 -56.28
CA ASP A 160 -27.55 -104.37 -55.96
C ASP A 160 -28.18 -105.37 -56.95
N ALA A 161 -27.55 -106.54 -57.07
CA ALA A 161 -27.98 -107.78 -57.74
C ALA A 161 -27.61 -108.04 -59.23
N GLY A 162 -26.81 -109.12 -59.44
CA GLY A 162 -26.96 -109.94 -60.66
C GLY A 162 -25.81 -110.84 -61.16
N LYS A 163 -25.49 -111.93 -60.44
CA LYS A 163 -25.16 -113.33 -60.86
C LYS A 163 -24.03 -113.72 -61.88
N SER A 164 -23.40 -114.87 -61.55
CA SER A 164 -22.64 -115.90 -62.33
C SER A 164 -21.20 -115.55 -62.73
N ASP A 165 -20.19 -116.43 -62.74
CA ASP A 165 -20.11 -117.91 -62.74
C ASP A 165 -18.70 -118.35 -62.25
N ASP A 166 -18.61 -119.43 -61.46
CA ASP A 166 -17.39 -119.97 -60.82
C ASP A 166 -16.69 -121.01 -61.72
N ALA A 167 -15.39 -120.86 -62.03
CA ALA A 167 -14.48 -122.01 -62.32
C ALA A 167 -12.98 -121.68 -62.59
N SER A 168 -12.52 -120.42 -62.60
CA SER A 168 -11.14 -120.10 -63.05
C SER A 168 -10.23 -119.43 -62.02
N GLU A 169 -10.71 -119.10 -60.81
CA GLU A 169 -10.01 -118.19 -59.90
C GLU A 169 -9.04 -118.82 -58.88
N PHE A 170 -9.05 -120.14 -58.69
CA PHE A 170 -8.34 -120.75 -57.54
C PHE A 170 -6.79 -120.65 -57.62
N GLY A 171 -6.21 -120.51 -58.80
CA GLY A 171 -4.75 -120.33 -58.98
C GLY A 171 -4.24 -118.91 -58.70
N HIS A 172 -5.11 -117.90 -58.85
CA HIS A 172 -4.78 -116.50 -58.61
C HIS A 172 -4.90 -116.13 -57.13
N LEU A 173 -5.88 -116.70 -56.42
CA LEU A 173 -6.12 -116.52 -54.99
C LEU A 173 -4.90 -116.81 -54.10
N ALA A 174 -4.08 -117.82 -54.42
CA ALA A 174 -2.88 -118.15 -53.62
C ALA A 174 -1.74 -117.12 -53.79
N LYS A 175 -1.61 -116.50 -54.97
CA LYS A 175 -0.65 -115.42 -55.21
C LYS A 175 -1.12 -114.12 -54.56
N TYR A 176 -2.41 -113.79 -54.70
CA TYR A 176 -3.02 -112.65 -54.01
C TYR A 176 -2.93 -112.80 -52.48
N LYS A 177 -3.16 -114.00 -51.93
CA LYS A 177 -2.99 -114.26 -50.48
C LYS A 177 -1.57 -113.98 -49.99
N ASN A 178 -0.53 -114.40 -50.72
CA ASN A 178 0.85 -114.13 -50.31
C ASN A 178 1.26 -112.66 -50.45
N ILE A 179 0.73 -111.96 -51.47
CA ILE A 179 0.93 -110.51 -51.63
C ILE A 179 0.23 -109.76 -50.48
N ILE A 180 -1.02 -110.11 -50.17
CA ILE A 180 -1.79 -109.53 -49.07
C ILE A 180 -1.12 -109.80 -47.71
N LEU A 181 -0.56 -111.00 -47.48
CA LEU A 181 0.14 -111.30 -46.22
C LEU A 181 1.43 -110.49 -46.07
N ARG A 182 2.19 -110.28 -47.15
CA ARG A 182 3.39 -109.41 -47.14
C ARG A 182 3.03 -107.94 -46.96
N GLU A 183 1.96 -107.47 -47.60
CA GLU A 183 1.47 -106.11 -47.39
C GLU A 183 0.92 -105.92 -45.98
N ARG A 184 0.20 -106.90 -45.42
CA ARG A 184 -0.22 -106.89 -44.02
C ARG A 184 0.98 -106.80 -43.08
N ASP A 185 2.04 -107.58 -43.30
CA ASP A 185 3.22 -107.56 -42.44
C ASP A 185 4.03 -106.26 -42.59
N ARG A 186 4.10 -105.72 -43.80
CA ARG A 186 4.69 -104.40 -44.06
C ARG A 186 3.88 -103.28 -43.39
N LEU A 187 2.56 -103.26 -43.58
CA LEU A 187 1.66 -102.30 -42.95
C LEU A 187 1.67 -102.44 -41.43
N SER A 188 1.78 -103.67 -40.90
CA SER A 188 1.94 -103.89 -39.46
C SER A 188 3.27 -103.31 -38.95
N GLY A 189 4.36 -103.41 -39.72
CA GLY A 189 5.63 -102.75 -39.40
C GLY A 189 5.52 -101.22 -39.43
N GLU A 190 4.88 -100.67 -40.47
CA GLU A 190 4.66 -99.22 -40.60
C GLU A 190 3.75 -98.69 -39.47
N VAL A 191 2.72 -99.45 -39.06
CA VAL A 191 1.86 -99.12 -37.91
C VAL A 191 2.67 -99.11 -36.61
N ILE A 192 3.53 -100.11 -36.35
CA ILE A 192 4.37 -100.15 -35.14
C ILE A 192 5.34 -98.96 -35.11
N ASP A 193 5.92 -98.57 -36.25
CA ASP A 193 6.83 -97.44 -36.32
C ASP A 193 6.09 -96.09 -36.19
N LEU A 194 4.87 -95.98 -36.73
CA LEU A 194 3.99 -94.84 -36.48
C LEU A 194 3.54 -94.75 -35.01
N GLU A 195 3.25 -95.88 -34.37
CA GLU A 195 2.93 -95.95 -32.94
C GLU A 195 4.10 -95.50 -32.07
N LYS A 196 5.34 -95.91 -32.39
CA LYS A 196 6.55 -95.43 -31.71
C LYS A 196 6.75 -93.94 -31.90
N ARG A 197 6.61 -93.43 -33.13
CA ARG A 197 6.71 -91.98 -33.43
C ARG A 197 5.63 -91.20 -32.67
N LEU A 198 4.41 -91.71 -32.63
CA LEU A 198 3.29 -91.11 -31.91
C LEU A 198 3.50 -91.13 -30.40
N ALA A 199 4.08 -92.19 -29.84
CA ALA A 199 4.48 -92.24 -28.43
C ALA A 199 5.58 -91.22 -28.09
N THR A 200 6.61 -91.10 -28.95
CA THR A 200 7.66 -90.06 -28.75
C THR A 200 7.10 -88.65 -28.87
N ASN A 201 6.14 -88.43 -29.76
CA ASN A 201 5.49 -87.13 -29.93
C ASN A 201 4.59 -86.79 -28.72
N ARG A 202 3.81 -87.76 -28.22
CA ARG A 202 3.03 -87.61 -26.98
C ARG A 202 3.91 -87.23 -25.79
N TYR A 203 5.04 -87.91 -25.61
CA TYR A 203 5.99 -87.59 -24.54
C TYR A 203 6.59 -86.19 -24.69
N TYR A 204 6.89 -85.76 -25.92
CA TYR A 204 7.37 -84.41 -26.19
C TYR A 204 6.28 -83.36 -25.93
N SER A 205 5.04 -83.61 -26.35
CA SER A 205 3.88 -82.76 -26.07
C SER A 205 3.60 -82.63 -24.58
N GLU A 206 3.62 -83.73 -23.81
CA GLU A 206 3.43 -83.71 -22.36
C GLU A 206 4.52 -82.90 -21.65
N ASN A 207 5.78 -83.02 -22.08
CA ASN A 207 6.87 -82.21 -21.54
C ASN A 207 6.72 -80.72 -21.88
N LEU A 208 6.28 -80.39 -23.10
CA LEU A 208 5.99 -79.02 -23.47
C LEU A 208 4.82 -78.45 -22.66
N GLU A 209 3.74 -79.21 -22.48
CA GLU A 209 2.61 -78.80 -21.65
C GLU A 209 3.02 -78.59 -20.18
N TYR A 210 3.90 -79.44 -19.65
CA TYR A 210 4.46 -79.27 -18.31
C TYR A 210 5.28 -77.98 -18.20
N ILE A 211 6.13 -77.69 -19.19
CA ILE A 211 6.92 -76.45 -19.24
C ILE A 211 6.00 -75.23 -19.37
N ILE A 212 4.97 -75.31 -20.22
CA ILE A 212 3.97 -74.25 -20.41
C ILE A 212 3.23 -73.98 -19.11
N ARG A 213 2.70 -75.00 -18.42
CA ARG A 213 2.02 -74.83 -17.12
C ARG A 213 2.93 -74.20 -16.07
N ASN A 214 4.19 -74.64 -15.99
CA ASN A 214 5.14 -74.06 -15.03
C ASN A 214 5.45 -72.59 -15.36
N ASN A 215 5.52 -72.24 -16.65
CA ASN A 215 5.68 -70.85 -17.08
C ASN A 215 4.41 -70.03 -16.84
N GLU A 216 3.22 -70.59 -17.03
CA GLU A 216 1.93 -69.95 -16.71
C GLU A 216 1.82 -69.66 -15.20
N ASP A 217 2.19 -70.61 -14.35
CA ASP A 217 2.25 -70.43 -12.89
C ASP A 217 3.27 -69.35 -12.50
N ALA A 218 4.44 -69.34 -13.15
CA ALA A 218 5.44 -68.30 -12.94
C ALA A 218 4.94 -66.92 -13.39
N MET A 219 4.26 -66.84 -14.53
CA MET A 219 3.63 -65.61 -15.02
C MET A 219 2.51 -65.14 -14.09
N GLY A 220 1.65 -66.05 -13.60
CA GLY A 220 0.60 -65.71 -12.64
C GLY A 220 1.17 -65.11 -11.34
N LYS A 221 2.28 -65.66 -10.84
CA LYS A 221 3.02 -65.10 -9.68
C LYS A 221 3.64 -63.72 -10.00
N MET A 222 4.12 -63.51 -11.21
CA MET A 222 4.65 -62.19 -11.63
C MET A 222 3.54 -61.16 -11.80
N VAL A 223 2.40 -61.53 -12.37
CA VAL A 223 1.22 -60.65 -12.53
C VAL A 223 0.66 -60.22 -11.18
N THR A 224 0.55 -61.13 -10.21
CA THR A 224 0.10 -60.78 -8.84
C THR A 224 1.09 -59.85 -8.13
N ARG A 225 2.40 -60.07 -8.28
CA ARG A 225 3.43 -59.12 -7.78
C ARG A 225 3.37 -57.76 -8.46
N ALA A 226 3.16 -57.73 -9.78
CA ALA A 226 3.02 -56.48 -10.53
C ALA A 226 1.79 -55.69 -10.07
N LYS A 227 0.64 -56.35 -9.88
CA LYS A 227 -0.57 -55.72 -9.33
C LYS A 227 -0.37 -55.17 -7.91
N PHE A 228 0.34 -55.91 -7.05
CA PHE A 228 0.66 -55.43 -5.70
C PHE A 228 1.57 -54.19 -5.75
N ALA A 229 2.64 -54.23 -6.55
CA ALA A 229 3.54 -53.10 -6.73
C ALA A 229 2.84 -51.87 -7.35
N GLU A 230 1.89 -52.10 -8.27
CA GLU A 230 1.07 -51.04 -8.86
C GLU A 230 0.13 -50.40 -7.82
N GLY A 231 -0.46 -51.21 -6.93
CA GLY A 231 -1.25 -50.72 -5.80
C GLY A 231 -0.43 -49.87 -4.81
N GLU A 232 0.80 -50.31 -4.48
CA GLU A 232 1.72 -49.51 -3.65
C GLU A 232 2.12 -48.20 -4.34
N ARG A 233 2.42 -48.25 -5.64
CA ARG A 233 2.72 -47.06 -6.45
C ARG A 233 1.57 -46.05 -6.41
N LEU A 234 0.34 -46.52 -6.60
CA LEU A 234 -0.88 -45.67 -6.56
C LEU A 234 -1.09 -45.04 -5.17
N ASN A 235 -0.82 -45.78 -4.10
CA ASN A 235 -0.91 -45.26 -2.73
C ASN A 235 0.15 -44.17 -2.46
N VAL A 236 1.40 -44.39 -2.91
CA VAL A 236 2.46 -43.39 -2.83
C VAL A 236 2.11 -42.16 -3.67
N GLU A 237 1.61 -42.35 -4.88
CA GLU A 237 1.22 -41.27 -5.79
C GLU A 237 0.04 -40.45 -5.23
N SER A 238 -0.91 -41.11 -4.57
CA SER A 238 -2.02 -40.45 -3.86
C SER A 238 -1.51 -39.60 -2.68
N LYS A 239 -0.62 -40.16 -1.85
CA LYS A 239 0.03 -39.42 -0.75
C LYS A 239 0.83 -38.23 -1.26
N LEU A 240 1.56 -38.39 -2.36
CA LEU A 240 2.37 -37.35 -2.96
C LEU A 240 1.49 -36.24 -3.56
N ARG A 241 0.37 -36.59 -4.21
CA ARG A 241 -0.64 -35.60 -4.66
C ARG A 241 -1.29 -34.86 -3.50
N ALA A 242 -1.63 -35.54 -2.40
CA ALA A 242 -2.19 -34.88 -1.21
C ALA A 242 -1.18 -33.90 -0.58
N LEU A 243 0.10 -34.29 -0.51
CA LEU A 243 1.17 -33.42 -0.02
C LEU A 243 1.39 -32.21 -0.94
N MET A 244 1.43 -32.40 -2.27
CA MET A 244 1.53 -31.31 -3.24
C MET A 244 0.37 -30.32 -3.10
N LYS A 245 -0.86 -30.82 -2.93
CA LYS A 245 -2.04 -29.96 -2.73
C LYS A 245 -1.93 -29.16 -1.43
N SER A 246 -1.50 -29.78 -0.33
CA SER A 246 -1.27 -29.08 0.93
C SER A 246 -0.17 -28.01 0.83
N MET A 247 0.89 -28.27 0.06
CA MET A 247 1.97 -27.29 -0.14
C MET A 247 1.52 -26.12 -1.02
N GLU A 248 0.70 -26.36 -2.05
CA GLU A 248 0.15 -25.29 -2.89
C GLU A 248 -0.85 -24.42 -2.09
N GLU A 249 -1.70 -25.04 -1.25
CA GLU A 249 -2.60 -24.32 -0.35
C GLU A 249 -1.82 -23.47 0.67
N GLN A 250 -0.71 -23.98 1.23
CA GLN A 250 0.17 -23.20 2.09
C GLN A 250 0.83 -22.03 1.36
N LYS A 251 1.33 -22.25 0.14
CA LYS A 251 1.93 -21.22 -0.70
C LYS A 251 0.92 -20.12 -1.06
N GLU A 252 -0.32 -20.49 -1.37
CA GLU A 252 -1.39 -19.52 -1.64
C GLU A 252 -1.77 -18.72 -0.39
N ALA A 253 -1.82 -19.38 0.78
CA ALA A 253 -2.02 -18.70 2.06
C ALA A 253 -0.88 -17.72 2.37
N HIS A 254 0.38 -18.12 2.12
CA HIS A 254 1.55 -17.27 2.30
C HIS A 254 1.55 -16.08 1.32
N GLY A 255 1.17 -16.30 0.06
CA GLY A 255 0.98 -15.24 -0.93
C GLY A 255 -0.06 -14.22 -0.48
N LYS A 256 -1.21 -14.68 0.05
CA LYS A 256 -2.25 -13.80 0.61
C LYS A 256 -1.74 -13.01 1.82
N THR A 257 -0.90 -13.59 2.68
CA THR A 257 -0.29 -12.85 3.79
C THR A 257 0.77 -11.85 3.33
N LEU A 258 1.54 -12.18 2.30
CA LEU A 258 2.55 -11.29 1.72
C LEU A 258 1.89 -10.04 1.12
N ILE A 259 0.80 -10.21 0.35
CA ILE A 259 0.02 -9.09 -0.20
C ILE A 259 -0.54 -8.20 0.91
N LYS A 260 -1.03 -8.79 2.01
CA LYS A 260 -1.51 -8.02 3.17
C LYS A 260 -0.39 -7.24 3.85
N LEU A 261 0.80 -7.83 3.98
CA LEU A 261 1.98 -7.15 4.51
C LEU A 261 2.45 -6.02 3.60
N ASP A 262 2.41 -6.21 2.27
CA ASP A 262 2.72 -5.16 1.30
C ASP A 262 1.75 -3.99 1.38
N VAL A 263 0.46 -4.25 1.51
CA VAL A 263 -0.55 -3.19 1.70
C VAL A 263 -0.29 -2.47 3.03
N ALA A 264 -0.07 -3.21 4.12
CA ALA A 264 0.24 -2.61 5.42
C ALA A 264 1.52 -1.77 5.37
N ASN A 265 2.56 -2.21 4.68
CA ASN A 265 3.80 -1.44 4.49
C ASN A 265 3.57 -0.17 3.69
N ARG A 266 2.76 -0.21 2.61
CA ARG A 266 2.38 1.00 1.87
C ARG A 266 1.62 1.98 2.77
N ASP A 267 0.65 1.51 3.55
CA ASP A 267 -0.08 2.34 4.49
C ASP A 267 0.84 2.96 5.55
N LEU A 268 1.81 2.17 6.05
CA LEU A 268 2.81 2.63 7.02
C LEU A 268 3.69 3.73 6.42
N THR A 269 4.17 3.56 5.18
CA THR A 269 4.94 4.61 4.48
C THR A 269 4.12 5.87 4.20
N GLU A 270 2.81 5.76 3.97
CA GLU A 270 1.93 6.91 3.78
C GLU A 270 1.67 7.64 5.11
N ILE A 271 1.46 6.89 6.19
CA ILE A 271 1.37 7.44 7.55
C ILE A 271 2.67 8.16 7.91
N ASP A 272 3.81 7.58 7.59
CA ASP A 272 5.11 8.15 7.90
C ASP A 272 5.37 9.45 7.12
N ARG A 273 4.97 9.50 5.84
CA ARG A 273 4.93 10.75 5.06
C ARG A 273 4.02 11.81 5.68
N LYS A 274 2.81 11.43 6.10
CA LYS A 274 1.87 12.35 6.77
C LYS A 274 2.43 12.86 8.11
N LEU A 275 3.11 12.00 8.86
CA LEU A 275 3.78 12.36 10.10
C LEU A 275 4.92 13.36 9.84
N HIS A 276 5.77 13.10 8.87
CA HIS A 276 6.83 14.03 8.45
C HIS A 276 6.27 15.40 8.04
N GLN A 277 5.17 15.42 7.28
CA GLN A 277 4.50 16.68 6.93
C GLN A 277 4.00 17.43 8.16
N LYS A 278 3.40 16.72 9.13
CA LYS A 278 2.95 17.33 10.40
C LYS A 278 4.10 17.83 11.27
N ILE A 279 5.27 17.18 11.24
CA ILE A 279 6.47 17.67 11.91
C ILE A 279 6.93 18.98 11.28
N ILE A 280 6.99 19.06 9.94
CA ILE A 280 7.34 20.30 9.22
C ILE A 280 6.34 21.43 9.54
N ASP A 281 5.05 21.13 9.57
CA ASP A 281 4.01 22.11 9.90
C ASP A 281 4.12 22.58 11.37
N TYR A 282 4.43 21.67 12.29
CA TYR A 282 4.69 21.98 13.69
C TYR A 282 5.91 22.89 13.85
N ASP A 283 7.02 22.62 13.15
CA ASP A 283 8.21 23.46 13.18
C ASP A 283 7.92 24.86 12.61
N ARG A 284 7.11 24.97 11.55
CA ARG A 284 6.64 26.26 11.03
C ARG A 284 5.79 27.03 12.06
N GLN A 285 4.87 26.35 12.73
CA GLN A 285 4.05 26.96 13.78
C GLN A 285 4.90 27.39 14.99
N LYS A 286 5.90 26.59 15.36
CA LYS A 286 6.86 26.92 16.43
C LYS A 286 7.64 28.19 16.12
N VAL A 287 8.17 28.32 14.91
CA VAL A 287 8.83 29.55 14.45
C VAL A 287 7.87 30.75 14.46
N SER A 288 6.61 30.56 14.07
CA SER A 288 5.60 31.63 14.14
C SER A 288 5.29 32.03 15.59
N LEU A 289 5.21 31.08 16.52
CA LEU A 289 5.02 31.35 17.94
C LEU A 289 6.21 32.09 18.55
N GLU A 290 7.44 31.76 18.14
CA GLU A 290 8.63 32.50 18.57
C GLU A 290 8.62 33.95 18.06
N LYS A 291 8.18 34.18 16.82
CA LYS A 291 7.97 35.54 16.29
C LYS A 291 6.90 36.30 17.07
N PHE A 292 5.74 35.69 17.33
CA PHE A 292 4.71 36.34 18.14
C PHE A 292 5.15 36.58 19.58
N LYS A 293 5.93 35.68 20.20
CA LYS A 293 6.55 35.92 21.51
C LYS A 293 7.51 37.11 21.47
N ALA A 294 8.30 37.25 20.41
CA ALA A 294 9.18 38.40 20.23
C ALA A 294 8.38 39.71 20.06
N GLU A 295 7.31 39.70 19.26
CA GLU A 295 6.40 40.85 19.12
C GLU A 295 5.72 41.21 20.44
N VAL A 296 5.20 40.24 21.18
CA VAL A 296 4.59 40.45 22.50
C VAL A 296 5.61 41.04 23.48
N ASN A 297 6.86 40.57 23.48
CA ASN A 297 7.92 41.14 24.29
C ASN A 297 8.27 42.59 23.88
N MET A 298 8.25 42.90 22.59
CA MET A 298 8.47 44.26 22.09
C MET A 298 7.31 45.19 22.47
N LEU A 299 6.06 44.73 22.32
CA LEU A 299 4.87 45.46 22.75
C LEU A 299 4.83 45.65 24.27
N SER A 300 5.24 44.65 25.04
CA SER A 300 5.35 44.78 26.50
C SER A 300 6.37 45.84 26.90
N LYS A 301 7.50 45.95 26.17
CA LYS A 301 8.49 47.01 26.39
C LYS A 301 7.95 48.39 26.01
N THR A 302 7.14 48.51 24.95
CA THR A 302 6.51 49.79 24.59
C THR A 302 5.42 50.18 25.60
N VAL A 303 4.66 49.21 26.11
CA VAL A 303 3.69 49.45 27.19
C VAL A 303 4.40 49.94 28.45
N HIS A 304 5.51 49.33 28.88
CA HIS A 304 6.28 49.81 30.03
C HIS A 304 6.81 51.24 29.82
N LYS A 305 7.31 51.56 28.62
CA LYS A 305 7.73 52.95 28.31
C LYS A 305 6.57 53.93 28.39
N ASN A 306 5.40 53.55 27.87
CA ASN A 306 4.21 54.39 27.93
C ASN A 306 3.71 54.52 29.38
N GLU A 307 3.83 53.49 30.22
CA GLU A 307 3.52 53.54 31.65
C GLU A 307 4.46 54.49 32.40
N ASP A 308 5.76 54.45 32.08
CA ASP A 308 6.76 55.39 32.61
C ASP A 308 6.44 56.84 32.17
N GLU A 309 6.11 57.05 30.89
CA GLU A 309 5.69 58.36 30.38
C GLU A 309 4.40 58.86 31.04
N ILE A 310 3.41 57.98 31.27
CA ILE A 310 2.18 58.32 32.00
C ILE A 310 2.50 58.66 33.46
N SER A 311 3.41 57.94 34.11
CA SER A 311 3.89 58.23 35.47
C SER A 311 4.55 59.62 35.56
N ASP A 312 5.38 59.98 34.57
CA ASP A 312 6.02 61.28 34.51
C ASP A 312 5.02 62.40 34.21
N LEU A 313 4.07 62.18 33.29
CA LEU A 313 2.98 63.11 33.03
C LEU A 313 2.07 63.31 34.26
N THR A 314 1.79 62.25 35.02
CA THR A 314 1.00 62.37 36.27
C THR A 314 1.77 63.08 37.38
N LYS A 315 3.09 62.93 37.49
CA LYS A 315 3.93 63.78 38.36
C LYS A 315 3.88 65.25 37.93
N ASN A 316 3.99 65.53 36.64
CA ASN A 316 3.92 66.88 36.10
C ASN A 316 2.53 67.52 36.31
N LEU A 317 1.46 66.73 36.20
CA LEU A 317 0.10 67.17 36.52
C LEU A 317 -0.02 67.52 38.01
N ARG A 318 0.48 66.67 38.91
CA ARG A 318 0.48 66.96 40.37
C ARG A 318 1.25 68.24 40.69
N ASN A 319 2.43 68.42 40.10
CA ASN A 319 3.21 69.65 40.25
C ASN A 319 2.44 70.87 39.74
N SER A 320 1.75 70.74 38.61
CA SER A 320 0.91 71.81 38.04
C SER A 320 -0.29 72.11 38.94
N GLU A 321 -0.93 71.10 39.52
CA GLU A 321 -2.00 71.25 40.51
C GLU A 321 -1.52 71.94 41.79
N GLU A 322 -0.29 71.67 42.23
CA GLU A 322 0.34 72.29 43.38
C GLU A 322 0.66 73.76 43.13
N ILE A 323 1.15 74.08 41.93
CA ILE A 323 1.32 75.47 41.45
C ILE A 323 -0.04 76.18 41.37
N ILE A 324 -1.09 75.52 40.87
CA ILE A 324 -2.45 76.09 40.82
C ILE A 324 -2.98 76.35 42.25
N LYS A 325 -2.72 75.45 43.21
CA LYS A 325 -3.06 75.67 44.64
C LYS A 325 -2.32 76.88 45.21
N GLN A 326 -1.03 77.04 44.90
CA GLN A 326 -0.26 78.21 45.32
C GLN A 326 -0.79 79.51 44.69
N LEU A 327 -1.12 79.49 43.40
CA LEU A 327 -1.73 80.63 42.70
C LEU A 327 -3.11 80.99 43.28
N ARG A 328 -3.93 79.99 43.65
CA ARG A 328 -5.22 80.23 44.34
C ARG A 328 -5.05 80.80 45.74
N LEU A 329 -3.99 80.41 46.46
CA LEU A 329 -3.63 81.01 47.75
C LEU A 329 -3.23 82.48 47.58
N ILE A 330 -2.40 82.79 46.58
CA ILE A 330 -2.03 84.17 46.22
C ILE A 330 -3.27 84.97 45.79
N GLU A 331 -4.17 84.39 45.00
CA GLU A 331 -5.42 85.03 44.60
C GLU A 331 -6.33 85.30 45.81
N LYS A 332 -6.39 84.38 46.78
CA LYS A 332 -7.13 84.57 48.04
C LYS A 332 -6.50 85.66 48.91
N GLU A 333 -5.17 85.74 48.98
CA GLU A 333 -4.46 86.83 49.65
C GLU A 333 -4.69 88.17 48.95
N LYS A 334 -4.59 88.21 47.62
CA LYS A 334 -4.90 89.40 46.81
C LYS A 334 -6.36 89.82 46.98
N SER A 335 -7.30 88.89 46.96
CA SER A 335 -8.73 89.13 47.25
C SER A 335 -8.95 89.69 48.66
N ASN A 336 -8.21 89.18 49.65
CA ASN A 336 -8.23 89.73 51.00
C ASN A 336 -7.64 91.14 51.05
N THR A 337 -6.57 91.45 50.31
CA THR A 337 -6.04 92.81 50.21
C THR A 337 -7.00 93.76 49.48
N VAL A 338 -7.68 93.28 48.43
CA VAL A 338 -8.73 94.04 47.73
C VAL A 338 -9.93 94.27 48.65
N SER A 339 -10.32 93.29 49.46
CA SER A 339 -11.37 93.41 50.49
C SER A 339 -10.98 94.41 51.59
N GLN A 340 -9.71 94.42 52.01
CA GLN A 340 -9.20 95.43 52.96
C GLN A 340 -9.13 96.83 52.33
N LEU A 341 -8.76 96.95 51.05
CA LEU A 341 -8.77 98.21 50.32
C LEU A 341 -10.19 98.73 50.07
N THR A 342 -11.15 97.85 49.75
CA THR A 342 -12.57 98.22 49.66
C THR A 342 -13.15 98.59 51.02
N ALA A 343 -12.74 97.94 52.12
CA ALA A 343 -13.14 98.36 53.47
C ALA A 343 -12.57 99.74 53.85
N LYS A 344 -11.31 100.04 53.46
CA LYS A 344 -10.71 101.37 53.62
C LYS A 344 -11.40 102.43 52.74
N LEU A 345 -11.77 102.07 51.51
CA LEU A 345 -12.56 102.94 50.62
C LEU A 345 -13.96 103.17 51.19
N LYS A 346 -14.60 102.17 51.78
CA LYS A 346 -15.92 102.27 52.42
C LYS A 346 -15.87 103.18 53.64
N LYS A 347 -14.82 103.08 54.47
CA LYS A 347 -14.56 103.99 55.60
C LYS A 347 -14.27 105.42 55.14
N SER A 348 -13.50 105.60 54.07
CA SER A 348 -13.27 106.91 53.43
C SER A 348 -14.57 107.51 52.84
N MET A 349 -15.42 106.68 52.23
CA MET A 349 -16.75 107.11 51.77
C MET A 349 -17.67 107.45 52.95
N GLU A 350 -17.60 106.76 54.08
CA GLU A 350 -18.34 107.08 55.30
C GLU A 350 -17.89 108.39 55.93
N ASP A 351 -16.58 108.65 55.94
CA ASP A 351 -15.99 109.92 56.38
C ASP A 351 -16.36 111.07 55.42
N GLN A 352 -16.41 110.82 54.11
CA GLN A 352 -16.90 111.77 53.11
C GLN A 352 -18.42 112.01 53.27
N ASN A 353 -19.21 110.98 53.56
CA ASN A 353 -20.64 111.12 53.82
C ASN A 353 -20.91 111.88 55.14
N ASN A 354 -20.07 111.71 56.15
CA ASN A 354 -20.11 112.45 57.41
C ASN A 354 -19.68 113.92 57.22
N ALA A 355 -18.71 114.20 56.34
CA ALA A 355 -18.36 115.55 55.91
C ALA A 355 -19.50 116.20 55.09
N THR A 356 -20.16 115.44 54.22
CA THR A 356 -21.32 115.89 53.43
C THR A 356 -22.54 116.16 54.32
N LYS A 357 -22.78 115.33 55.36
CA LYS A 357 -23.80 115.58 56.39
C LYS A 357 -23.50 116.82 57.25
N ARG A 358 -22.23 117.12 57.54
CA ARG A 358 -21.83 118.39 58.19
C ARG A 358 -22.08 119.59 57.30
N MET A 359 -21.85 119.46 55.99
CA MET A 359 -22.14 120.50 55.00
C MET A 359 -23.65 120.71 54.80
N TYR A 360 -24.46 119.64 54.85
CA TYR A 360 -25.92 119.69 54.79
C TYR A 360 -26.55 120.32 56.05
N ASN A 361 -25.97 120.09 57.24
CA ASN A 361 -26.41 120.71 58.50
C ASN A 361 -26.05 122.21 58.60
N LEU A 362 -24.97 122.65 57.93
CA LEU A 362 -24.64 124.07 57.75
C LEU A 362 -25.59 124.74 56.73
N ASN A 363 -25.95 124.05 55.64
CA ASN A 363 -26.89 124.55 54.64
C ASN A 363 -28.35 124.63 55.18
N ARG A 364 -28.73 123.72 56.09
CA ARG A 364 -30.02 123.74 56.80
C ARG A 364 -30.14 124.93 57.78
N LYS A 365 -29.02 125.47 58.26
CA LYS A 365 -28.96 126.67 59.12
C LYS A 365 -29.02 127.99 58.32
N VAL A 366 -28.60 127.95 57.05
CA VAL A 366 -28.78 129.05 56.08
C VAL A 366 -30.22 129.10 55.55
N LEU A 367 -30.88 127.95 55.36
CA LEU A 367 -32.30 127.88 54.99
C LEU A 367 -33.25 128.26 56.14
N SER A 368 -32.89 128.03 57.41
CA SER A 368 -33.72 128.47 58.55
C SER A 368 -33.71 130.00 58.75
N LEU A 369 -32.59 130.66 58.45
CA LEU A 369 -32.49 132.13 58.46
C LEU A 369 -33.24 132.79 57.29
N ASN A 370 -33.43 132.06 56.18
CA ASN A 370 -34.22 132.55 55.04
C ASN A 370 -35.74 132.33 55.23
N SER A 371 -36.15 131.35 56.05
CA SER A 371 -37.54 131.16 56.49
C SER A 371 -38.00 132.15 57.56
N ASP A 372 -37.09 132.74 58.34
CA ASP A 372 -37.40 133.76 59.34
C ASP A 372 -37.66 135.16 58.73
N MET A 373 -37.15 135.44 57.52
CA MET A 373 -37.52 136.65 56.75
C MET A 373 -38.92 136.58 56.11
N LEU A 374 -39.41 135.39 55.73
CA LEU A 374 -40.77 135.23 55.20
C LEU A 374 -41.85 135.20 56.31
N ARG A 375 -41.46 134.82 57.53
CA ARG A 375 -42.31 134.72 58.72
C ARG A 375 -42.65 136.07 59.36
N GLN A 376 -41.85 137.11 59.13
CA GLN A 376 -42.18 138.51 59.47
C GLN A 376 -43.11 139.19 58.44
N LYS A 377 -43.32 138.59 57.26
CA LYS A 377 -44.25 139.09 56.21
C LYS A 377 -45.66 138.50 56.30
N ASN A 378 -45.80 137.31 56.90
CA ASN A 378 -47.09 136.63 57.10
C ASN A 378 -47.78 136.96 58.45
N ASN A 379 -47.13 137.74 59.32
CA ASN A 379 -47.75 138.29 60.54
C ASN A 379 -48.80 139.39 60.24
N ILE A 380 -48.93 139.85 58.99
CA ILE A 380 -49.93 140.84 58.55
C ILE A 380 -51.26 140.16 58.11
N ASN A 381 -51.23 138.89 57.70
CA ASN A 381 -52.41 138.17 57.18
C ASN A 381 -53.18 137.36 58.23
N SER A 382 -52.85 137.50 59.51
CA SER A 382 -53.53 136.78 60.62
C SER A 382 -54.42 137.68 61.50
N LEU A 383 -54.62 138.94 61.09
CA LEU A 383 -55.58 139.89 61.71
C LEU A 383 -56.97 139.87 61.04
N GLU A 384 -57.33 138.82 60.31
CA GLU A 384 -58.62 138.70 59.62
C GLU A 384 -59.61 137.70 60.25
N LYS A 385 -59.35 137.14 61.44
CA LYS A 385 -60.32 136.17 61.99
C LYS A 385 -60.39 136.00 63.50
N ASP A 386 -60.42 137.09 64.27
CA ASP A 386 -60.62 136.99 65.72
C ASP A 386 -61.65 137.92 66.41
N VAL A 387 -62.44 138.78 65.75
CA VAL A 387 -63.45 139.57 66.53
C VAL A 387 -64.81 139.75 65.85
N VAL A 388 -65.53 138.64 65.78
CA VAL A 388 -66.96 138.56 66.13
C VAL A 388 -67.54 139.81 66.83
N ASN A 389 -68.25 140.63 66.06
CA ASN A 389 -69.47 141.35 66.45
C ASN A 389 -70.43 141.17 65.23
N ALA A 390 -71.36 140.21 65.22
CA ALA A 390 -72.72 140.30 65.81
C ALA A 390 -73.30 141.72 65.64
N ASN A 391 -74.36 142.03 64.90
CA ASN A 391 -75.54 141.38 64.30
C ASN A 391 -76.03 142.33 63.16
N GLY A 392 -76.93 142.01 62.24
CA GLY A 392 -77.88 140.93 62.09
C GLY A 392 -78.52 141.03 60.68
N ARG A 393 -79.11 139.93 60.25
CA ARG A 393 -79.76 139.80 58.94
C ARG A 393 -81.25 140.11 59.05
N ALA A 394 -81.77 140.58 57.92
CA ALA A 394 -83.07 140.26 57.34
C ALA A 394 -84.24 141.25 57.53
N ASP A 395 -85.09 141.22 56.50
CA ASP A 395 -86.40 141.86 56.31
C ASP A 395 -86.33 143.32 55.80
N ASP A 396 -86.94 143.75 54.67
CA ASP A 396 -88.14 143.24 54.03
C ASP A 396 -88.35 143.73 52.58
N ILE A 397 -89.25 143.03 51.91
CA ILE A 397 -89.71 143.11 50.53
C ILE A 397 -90.52 144.39 50.21
N ARG A 398 -90.30 144.95 49.02
CA ARG A 398 -91.31 145.42 48.03
C ARG A 398 -92.73 145.67 48.61
N ARG A 399 -93.12 146.93 48.81
CA ARG A 399 -94.41 147.53 48.35
C ARG A 399 -94.64 148.97 48.84
N VAL A 400 -95.27 149.74 47.95
CA VAL A 400 -96.26 150.80 48.25
C VAL A 400 -95.71 152.09 48.86
N LYS A 401 -95.43 153.02 47.94
CA LYS A 401 -95.87 154.41 47.99
C LYS A 401 -97.32 154.49 48.50
N GLU A 402 -97.51 155.07 49.68
CA GLU A 402 -98.69 155.88 50.03
C GLU A 402 -98.47 156.52 51.40
N THR A 403 -98.07 157.78 51.44
CA THR A 403 -99.05 158.85 51.63
C THR A 403 -98.37 160.21 51.74
N VAL A 404 -98.77 161.08 50.80
CA VAL A 404 -99.23 162.46 51.08
C VAL A 404 -98.11 163.41 51.54
N GLN A 405 -97.47 164.15 50.63
CA GLN A 405 -98.05 165.27 49.86
C GLN A 405 -98.99 166.13 50.71
N ARG A 406 -98.49 167.30 51.13
CA ARG A 406 -99.20 168.44 51.73
C ARG A 406 -99.34 168.40 53.25
N GLU A 407 -98.28 168.83 53.91
CA GLU A 407 -98.34 170.17 54.46
C GLU A 407 -97.22 170.97 53.78
N ARG A 408 -97.61 171.84 52.85
CA ARG A 408 -98.15 173.17 53.16
C ARG A 408 -96.99 174.05 53.60
N ASP A 409 -96.84 175.11 52.82
CA ASP A 409 -96.68 176.44 53.39
C ASP A 409 -95.39 176.61 54.18
N SER A 410 -94.43 177.38 53.73
CA SER A 410 -94.60 178.75 53.26
C SER A 410 -93.19 179.28 53.52
N LEU A 411 -92.57 179.98 52.57
CA LEU A 411 -93.08 181.18 51.96
C LEU A 411 -92.78 181.13 50.45
N ARG A 412 -93.76 180.92 49.56
CA ARG A 412 -94.59 181.99 48.96
C ARG A 412 -95.53 182.68 49.95
N SER A 413 -95.01 183.73 50.56
CA SER A 413 -95.67 185.01 50.89
C SER A 413 -94.47 185.93 51.12
N ASP A 414 -94.04 186.75 50.16
CA ASP A 414 -94.77 187.97 49.84
C ASP A 414 -94.63 188.35 48.35
N ILE A 415 -95.51 187.83 47.51
CA ILE A 415 -96.13 188.66 46.47
C ILE A 415 -97.20 189.46 47.21
N ILE A 416 -97.03 190.78 47.28
CA ILE A 416 -98.08 191.77 47.54
C ILE A 416 -98.51 191.89 49.01
N LYS A 417 -97.74 192.68 49.75
CA LYS A 417 -98.31 193.95 50.21
C LYS A 417 -98.08 194.95 49.09
N LEU A 418 -99.14 195.45 48.47
CA LEU A 418 -99.72 196.73 48.84
C LEU A 418 -98.64 197.82 48.88
N ASN A 419 -98.49 198.65 47.85
CA ASN A 419 -99.56 199.55 47.37
C ASN A 419 -100.13 200.39 48.54
N ASN A 420 -99.25 201.14 49.19
CA ASN A 420 -99.55 202.50 49.69
C ASN A 420 -99.03 203.43 48.58
N THR A 421 -99.83 204.06 47.72
CA THR A 421 -100.97 204.89 48.07
C THR A 421 -101.74 205.27 46.81
N MET A 422 -102.93 204.71 46.64
CA MET A 422 -104.08 205.50 46.24
C MET A 422 -104.85 205.83 47.51
N ALA A 423 -104.35 206.83 48.23
CA ALA A 423 -104.96 207.55 49.32
C ALA A 423 -104.21 208.87 49.24
N ASP A 424 -104.67 209.80 48.42
CA ASP A 424 -105.78 210.66 48.78
C ASP A 424 -106.47 211.14 47.51
N PHE A 425 -107.71 210.73 47.28
CA PHE A 425 -108.89 211.43 47.76
C PHE A 425 -109.43 212.43 46.73
N LYS A 426 -110.70 212.18 46.42
CA LYS A 426 -111.74 213.21 46.60
C LYS A 426 -111.61 214.46 45.74
N HIS A 427 -111.01 214.35 44.56
CA HIS A 427 -111.57 215.03 43.39
C HIS A 427 -112.26 213.98 42.52
N ASP A 428 -113.43 213.56 42.98
CA ASP A 428 -114.68 214.10 42.46
C ASP A 428 -115.06 213.38 41.17
N MET A 429 -116.03 212.47 41.18
CA MET A 429 -117.40 212.82 41.58
C MET A 429 -117.93 214.06 40.83
N MET A 430 -117.39 214.38 39.63
CA MET A 430 -118.04 215.25 38.64
C MET A 430 -118.03 214.76 37.17
N LEU A 431 -117.03 214.03 36.64
CA LEU A 431 -117.11 213.60 35.21
C LEU A 431 -117.90 212.30 34.94
N LYS A 432 -118.66 211.81 35.93
CA LYS A 432 -119.62 210.71 35.77
C LYS A 432 -120.72 210.97 34.71
N THR A 433 -120.75 212.15 34.08
CA THR A 433 -121.61 212.50 32.94
C THR A 433 -121.09 211.98 31.57
N ASN A 434 -119.85 211.49 31.45
CA ASN A 434 -119.30 210.96 30.18
C ASN A 434 -119.37 209.42 30.00
N MET A 435 -120.01 208.69 30.91
CA MET A 435 -120.00 207.21 30.97
C MET A 435 -120.99 206.50 30.02
N ILE A 436 -121.68 207.20 29.11
CA ILE A 436 -122.65 206.55 28.19
C ILE A 436 -122.09 206.32 26.77
N SER A 437 -120.95 206.92 26.39
CA SER A 437 -120.35 206.67 25.05
C SER A 437 -119.32 205.52 25.00
N SER A 438 -118.92 204.92 26.13
CA SER A 438 -117.90 203.85 26.15
C SER A 438 -118.46 202.42 26.07
N LEU A 439 -119.77 202.23 26.29
CA LEU A 439 -120.40 200.90 26.28
C LEU A 439 -120.62 200.33 24.87
N GLN A 440 -120.31 201.07 23.80
CA GLN A 440 -120.30 200.55 22.43
C GLN A 440 -118.94 199.97 22.00
N MET A 441 -117.85 200.18 22.75
CA MET A 441 -116.51 199.64 22.44
C MET A 441 -116.21 198.28 23.08
N ASP A 442 -116.93 197.90 24.14
CA ASP A 442 -116.66 196.66 24.88
C ASP A 442 -117.24 195.41 24.19
N VAL A 443 -118.20 195.56 23.28
CA VAL A 443 -118.76 194.45 22.48
C VAL A 443 -117.76 193.95 21.42
N ASN A 444 -116.90 194.82 20.87
CA ASN A 444 -115.91 194.42 19.86
C ASN A 444 -114.65 193.75 20.43
N LYS A 445 -114.34 193.94 21.72
CA LYS A 445 -113.17 193.28 22.37
C LYS A 445 -113.43 191.84 22.80
N LEU A 446 -114.69 191.43 22.99
CA LEU A 446 -115.03 190.06 23.39
C LEU A 446 -115.03 189.07 22.22
N ASN A 447 -115.31 189.52 20.99
CA ASN A 447 -115.23 188.66 19.81
C ASN A 447 -113.78 188.27 19.43
N VAL A 448 -112.80 189.17 19.62
CA VAL A 448 -111.38 188.87 19.33
C VAL A 448 -110.80 187.82 20.31
N LYS A 449 -111.24 187.81 21.57
CA LYS A 449 -110.79 186.82 22.56
C LYS A 449 -111.35 185.41 22.33
N LEU A 450 -112.46 185.29 21.61
CA LEU A 450 -113.06 183.99 21.28
C LEU A 450 -112.29 183.29 20.14
N ASP A 451 -111.79 184.05 19.16
CA ASP A 451 -110.99 183.51 18.06
C ASP A 451 -109.59 183.03 18.50
N GLU A 452 -108.96 183.72 19.46
CA GLU A 452 -107.66 183.29 20.03
C GLU A 452 -107.76 181.94 20.78
N ALA A 453 -108.90 181.66 21.42
CA ALA A 453 -109.12 180.42 22.16
C ALA A 453 -109.22 179.17 21.24
N TYR A 454 -109.77 179.32 20.03
CA TYR A 454 -109.85 178.21 19.06
C TYR A 454 -108.49 177.83 18.47
N ILE A 455 -107.59 178.80 18.28
CA ILE A 455 -106.24 178.55 17.75
C ILE A 455 -105.38 177.78 18.77
N LEU A 456 -105.47 178.12 20.06
CA LEU A 456 -104.74 177.42 21.12
C LEU A 456 -105.16 175.95 21.26
N LYS A 457 -106.44 175.63 21.09
CA LYS A 457 -106.94 174.25 21.13
C LYS A 457 -106.35 173.38 20.01
N SER A 458 -106.34 173.88 18.78
CA SER A 458 -105.81 173.12 17.62
C SER A 458 -104.32 172.82 17.73
N LYS A 459 -103.55 173.69 18.40
CA LYS A 459 -102.12 173.47 18.62
C LYS A 459 -101.85 172.35 19.64
N ALA A 460 -102.62 172.33 20.73
CA ALA A 460 -102.50 171.29 21.76
C ALA A 460 -102.89 169.89 21.26
N GLU A 461 -103.86 169.79 20.34
CA GLU A 461 -104.24 168.50 19.72
C GLU A 461 -103.12 167.93 18.83
N ARG A 462 -102.42 168.79 18.07
CA ARG A 462 -101.27 168.36 17.25
C ARG A 462 -100.08 167.87 18.08
N GLU A 463 -99.73 168.56 19.16
CA GLU A 463 -98.62 168.15 20.04
C GLU A 463 -98.88 166.80 20.73
N ARG A 464 -100.14 166.47 21.01
CA ARG A 464 -100.52 165.18 21.59
C ARG A 464 -100.34 164.01 20.62
N ASP A 465 -100.69 164.21 19.35
CA ASP A 465 -100.60 163.16 18.33
C ASP A 465 -99.14 162.87 17.94
N GLU A 466 -98.26 163.89 17.91
CA GLU A 466 -96.82 163.71 17.69
C GLU A 466 -96.16 162.87 18.81
N MET A 467 -96.49 163.14 20.07
CA MET A 467 -95.97 162.37 21.22
C MET A 467 -96.44 160.90 21.22
N ALA A 468 -97.66 160.63 20.75
CA ALA A 468 -98.16 159.26 20.62
C ALA A 468 -97.36 158.47 19.56
N GLN A 469 -96.98 159.13 18.46
CA GLN A 469 -96.23 158.51 17.38
C GLN A 469 -94.78 158.20 17.78
N GLU A 470 -94.13 159.09 18.55
CA GLU A 470 -92.79 158.82 19.10
C GLU A 470 -92.79 157.60 20.05
N MET A 471 -93.80 157.45 20.91
CA MET A 471 -93.93 156.31 21.82
C MET A 471 -94.06 154.96 21.10
N GLU A 472 -94.79 154.90 19.99
CA GLU A 472 -94.95 153.69 19.17
C GLU A 472 -93.60 153.29 18.55
N THR A 473 -92.86 154.25 17.97
CA THR A 473 -91.55 153.98 17.36
C THR A 473 -90.49 153.51 18.36
N LEU A 474 -90.57 153.97 19.61
CA LEU A 474 -89.69 153.49 20.68
C LEU A 474 -90.05 152.06 21.12
N HIS A 475 -91.34 151.70 21.16
CA HIS A 475 -91.76 150.33 21.46
C HIS A 475 -91.28 149.34 20.40
N GLU A 476 -91.46 149.64 19.11
CA GLU A 476 -90.96 148.78 18.02
C GLU A 476 -89.43 148.58 18.11
N ARG A 477 -88.67 149.62 18.49
CA ARG A 477 -87.21 149.48 18.71
C ARG A 477 -86.88 148.55 19.87
N ILE A 478 -87.62 148.64 20.98
CA ILE A 478 -87.39 147.78 22.15
C ILE A 478 -87.66 146.31 21.80
N GLU A 479 -88.75 146.02 21.08
CA GLU A 479 -89.09 144.66 20.66
C GLU A 479 -88.01 144.08 19.73
N ASN A 480 -87.55 144.86 18.75
CA ASN A 480 -86.48 144.44 17.83
C ASN A 480 -85.14 144.17 18.55
N TYR A 481 -84.82 144.92 19.61
CA TYR A 481 -83.64 144.63 20.45
C TYR A 481 -83.83 143.37 21.30
N GLN A 482 -85.03 143.08 21.79
CA GLN A 482 -85.30 141.84 22.54
C GLN A 482 -85.16 140.60 21.66
N ASP A 483 -85.66 140.64 20.42
CA ASP A 483 -85.50 139.55 19.45
C ASP A 483 -84.03 139.30 19.11
N GLN A 484 -83.22 140.35 18.96
CA GLN A 484 -81.77 140.21 18.74
C GLN A 484 -81.05 139.59 19.93
N ILE A 485 -81.44 139.93 21.16
CA ILE A 485 -80.90 139.31 22.38
C ILE A 485 -81.26 137.82 22.43
N HIS A 486 -82.50 137.46 22.10
CA HIS A 486 -82.91 136.05 22.03
C HIS A 486 -82.12 135.26 20.99
N LEU A 487 -81.95 135.80 19.78
CA LEU A 487 -81.16 135.16 18.73
C LEU A 487 -79.69 134.96 19.15
N LYS A 488 -79.09 135.97 19.78
CA LYS A 488 -77.71 135.88 20.28
C LYS A 488 -77.57 134.88 21.42
N THR A 489 -78.56 134.78 22.30
CA THR A 489 -78.58 133.79 23.39
C THR A 489 -78.62 132.36 22.84
N ASN A 490 -79.45 132.10 21.83
CA ASN A 490 -79.49 130.79 21.18
C ASN A 490 -78.18 130.43 20.48
N GLN A 491 -77.53 131.39 19.80
CA GLN A 491 -76.21 131.17 19.18
C GLN A 491 -75.12 130.81 20.22
N VAL A 492 -75.16 131.42 21.40
CA VAL A 492 -74.21 131.11 22.48
C VAL A 492 -74.44 129.67 22.98
N ASN A 493 -75.69 129.27 23.18
CA ASN A 493 -76.02 127.91 23.63
C ASN A 493 -75.53 126.84 22.65
N ASP A 494 -75.81 127.00 21.35
CA ASP A 494 -75.33 126.06 20.31
C ASP A 494 -73.80 125.94 20.28
N LEU A 495 -73.08 127.05 20.45
CA LEU A 495 -71.62 127.04 20.49
C LEU A 495 -71.09 126.37 21.76
N THR A 496 -71.75 126.57 22.91
CA THR A 496 -71.35 125.89 24.15
C THR A 496 -71.58 124.38 24.09
N GLU A 497 -72.66 123.91 23.47
CA GLU A 497 -72.91 122.48 23.31
C GLU A 497 -71.90 121.82 22.37
N LYS A 498 -71.60 122.46 21.23
CA LYS A 498 -70.54 122.01 20.31
C LYS A 498 -69.16 121.97 20.98
N LEU A 499 -68.86 122.93 21.85
CA LEU A 499 -67.59 122.93 22.60
C LEU A 499 -67.50 121.72 23.55
N GLN A 500 -68.58 121.41 24.27
CA GLN A 500 -68.63 120.27 25.18
C GLN A 500 -68.52 118.94 24.43
N GLU A 501 -69.19 118.81 23.28
CA GLU A 501 -69.10 117.62 22.43
C GLU A 501 -67.65 117.39 21.96
N ARG A 502 -66.97 118.44 21.47
CA ARG A 502 -65.56 118.36 21.08
C ARG A 502 -64.62 118.03 22.23
N GLN A 503 -64.90 118.50 23.45
CA GLN A 503 -64.12 118.11 24.62
C GLN A 503 -64.30 116.61 24.95
N ARG A 504 -65.51 116.07 24.83
CA ARG A 504 -65.76 114.63 25.00
C ARG A 504 -65.03 113.80 23.93
N ASP A 505 -65.06 114.24 22.67
CA ASP A 505 -64.33 113.59 21.57
C ASP A 505 -62.82 113.51 21.85
N VAL A 506 -62.20 114.64 22.25
CA VAL A 506 -60.76 114.69 22.56
C VAL A 506 -60.41 113.76 23.73
N HIS A 507 -61.25 113.70 24.76
CA HIS A 507 -61.03 112.80 25.88
C HIS A 507 -61.11 111.32 25.46
N ASN A 508 -62.11 110.97 24.63
CA ASN A 508 -62.26 109.61 24.10
C ASN A 508 -61.08 109.20 23.22
N LEU A 509 -60.61 110.09 22.34
CA LEU A 509 -59.44 109.85 21.49
C LEU A 509 -58.17 109.64 22.31
N LYS A 510 -57.97 110.43 23.38
CA LYS A 510 -56.82 110.25 24.28
C LYS A 510 -56.83 108.87 24.94
N LYS A 511 -57.98 108.44 25.45
CA LYS A 511 -58.15 107.13 26.08
C LYS A 511 -57.87 105.97 25.10
N GLN A 512 -58.35 106.09 23.86
CA GLN A 512 -58.06 105.10 22.82
C GLN A 512 -56.57 105.04 22.47
N LEU A 513 -55.89 106.19 22.40
CA LEU A 513 -54.46 106.26 22.09
C LEU A 513 -53.60 105.63 23.21
N GLU A 514 -53.95 105.86 24.47
CA GLU A 514 -53.30 105.21 25.63
C GLU A 514 -53.51 103.68 25.61
N ALA A 515 -54.71 103.21 25.28
CA ALA A 515 -55.00 101.78 25.14
C ALA A 515 -54.16 101.14 24.02
N VAL A 516 -54.16 101.74 22.81
CA VAL A 516 -53.36 101.26 21.68
C VAL A 516 -51.87 101.29 21.99
N HIS A 517 -51.38 102.29 22.74
CA HIS A 517 -49.99 102.33 23.15
C HIS A 517 -49.63 101.18 24.10
N SER A 518 -50.51 100.88 25.07
CA SER A 518 -50.32 99.73 25.97
C SER A 518 -50.34 98.39 25.23
N GLU A 519 -51.25 98.22 24.26
CA GLU A 519 -51.31 97.03 23.40
C GLU A 519 -50.05 96.90 22.54
N LYS A 520 -49.57 98.00 21.94
CA LYS A 520 -48.31 98.00 21.19
C LYS A 520 -47.13 97.57 22.06
N MET A 521 -47.03 98.07 23.30
CA MET A 521 -45.97 97.69 24.22
C MET A 521 -46.05 96.22 24.64
N MET A 522 -47.26 95.67 24.80
CA MET A 522 -47.46 94.25 25.09
C MET A 522 -47.08 93.37 23.89
N LEU A 523 -47.54 93.72 22.68
CA LEU A 523 -47.21 92.99 21.46
C LEU A 523 -45.71 93.03 21.16
N GLN A 524 -45.02 94.14 21.42
CA GLN A 524 -43.57 94.23 21.27
C GLN A 524 -42.83 93.28 22.22
N ARG A 525 -43.22 93.22 23.51
CA ARG A 525 -42.63 92.26 24.45
C ARG A 525 -42.91 90.82 24.04
N ASN A 526 -44.12 90.51 23.60
CA ASN A 526 -44.48 89.17 23.13
C ASN A 526 -43.69 88.79 21.86
N LEU A 527 -43.41 89.75 20.96
CA LEU A 527 -42.55 89.53 19.80
C LEU A 527 -41.13 89.22 20.25
N GLU A 528 -40.57 89.99 21.19
CA GLU A 528 -39.23 89.75 21.73
C GLU A 528 -39.13 88.36 22.40
N THR A 529 -40.09 87.96 23.22
CA THR A 529 -40.10 86.63 23.85
C THR A 529 -40.22 85.51 22.82
N THR A 530 -41.12 85.63 21.85
CA THR A 530 -41.27 84.60 20.80
C THR A 530 -40.05 84.50 19.89
N THR A 531 -39.35 85.62 19.63
CA THR A 531 -38.07 85.58 18.90
C THR A 531 -36.97 84.88 19.69
N GLN A 532 -36.86 85.12 21.01
CA GLN A 532 -35.92 84.41 21.88
C GLN A 532 -36.25 82.92 21.99
N GLU A 533 -37.52 82.55 22.11
CA GLU A 533 -37.95 81.15 22.12
C GLU A 533 -37.59 80.44 20.82
N ARG A 534 -37.82 81.07 19.66
CA ARG A 534 -37.42 80.52 18.36
C ARG A 534 -35.91 80.29 18.28
N ASP A 535 -35.10 81.24 18.77
CA ASP A 535 -33.65 81.09 18.76
C ASP A 535 -33.19 79.97 19.71
N ASN A 536 -33.84 79.83 20.87
CA ASN A 536 -33.62 78.71 21.77
C ASN A 536 -33.98 77.36 21.12
N PHE A 537 -35.11 77.28 20.42
CA PHE A 537 -35.50 76.08 19.68
C PHE A 537 -34.52 75.76 18.55
N ARG A 538 -33.98 76.77 17.87
CA ARG A 538 -32.96 76.58 16.82
C ARG A 538 -31.64 76.05 17.39
N ILE A 539 -31.21 76.55 18.55
CA ILE A 539 -30.04 76.01 19.27
C ILE A 539 -30.30 74.57 19.73
N LEU A 540 -31.49 74.30 20.27
CA LEU A 540 -31.87 72.96 20.72
C LEU A 540 -31.94 71.97 19.54
N GLN A 541 -32.50 72.38 18.40
CA GLN A 541 -32.53 71.61 17.17
C GLN A 541 -31.11 71.30 16.66
N SER A 542 -30.19 72.27 16.72
CA SER A 542 -28.79 72.05 16.37
C SER A 542 -28.12 71.03 17.29
N LYS A 543 -28.28 71.17 18.63
CA LYS A 543 -27.77 70.19 19.61
C LYS A 543 -28.36 68.79 19.39
N SER A 544 -29.66 68.69 19.21
CA SER A 544 -30.34 67.43 18.91
C SER A 544 -29.83 66.82 17.60
N GLY A 545 -29.58 67.63 16.57
CA GLY A 545 -29.00 67.18 15.31
C GLY A 545 -27.60 66.58 15.47
N HIS A 546 -26.75 67.21 16.28
CA HIS A 546 -25.42 66.66 16.60
C HIS A 546 -25.53 65.34 17.38
N GLN A 547 -26.44 65.25 18.34
CA GLN A 547 -26.70 64.01 19.08
C GLN A 547 -27.20 62.88 18.17
N ILE A 548 -28.11 63.19 17.24
CA ILE A 548 -28.59 62.22 16.24
C ILE A 548 -27.42 61.75 15.38
N GLN A 549 -26.56 62.66 14.90
CA GLN A 549 -25.39 62.27 14.11
C GLN A 549 -24.41 61.39 14.90
N GLN A 550 -24.12 61.73 16.15
CA GLN A 550 -23.27 60.91 17.03
C GLN A 550 -23.84 59.50 17.22
N LEU A 551 -25.13 59.39 17.58
CA LEU A 551 -25.80 58.11 17.73
C LEU A 551 -25.84 57.34 16.40
N THR A 552 -26.03 58.02 15.27
CA THR A 552 -26.00 57.38 13.94
C THR A 552 -24.62 56.82 13.63
N THR A 553 -23.55 57.55 13.96
CA THR A 553 -22.17 57.04 13.80
C THR A 553 -21.83 55.90 14.76
N GLU A 554 -22.38 55.91 15.98
CA GLU A 554 -22.21 54.79 16.92
C GLU A 554 -22.97 53.55 16.45
N ILE A 555 -24.19 53.71 15.91
CA ILE A 555 -24.96 52.62 15.31
C ILE A 555 -24.20 52.01 14.14
N SER A 556 -23.67 52.82 13.21
CA SER A 556 -22.92 52.29 12.06
C SER A 556 -21.62 51.60 12.49
N ALA A 557 -20.91 52.12 13.50
CA ALA A 557 -19.74 51.45 14.06
C ALA A 557 -20.10 50.10 14.71
N ASN A 558 -21.23 50.05 15.42
CA ASN A 558 -21.74 48.82 16.02
C ASN A 558 -22.19 47.81 14.96
N GLU A 559 -22.84 48.23 13.87
CA GLU A 559 -23.20 47.35 12.74
C GLU A 559 -21.96 46.72 12.10
N VAL A 560 -20.91 47.50 11.83
CA VAL A 560 -19.65 46.96 11.30
C VAL A 560 -19.05 45.95 12.27
N LYS A 561 -19.09 46.23 13.58
CA LYS A 561 -18.58 45.32 14.60
C LYS A 561 -19.39 44.03 14.67
N ILE A 562 -20.73 44.11 14.63
CA ILE A 562 -21.63 42.95 14.58
C ILE A 562 -21.33 42.10 13.34
N ASN A 563 -21.19 42.73 12.17
CA ASN A 563 -20.86 42.02 10.94
C ASN A 563 -19.50 41.31 11.04
N SER A 564 -18.50 41.96 11.61
CA SER A 564 -17.18 41.35 11.85
C SER A 564 -17.25 40.14 12.80
N LEU A 565 -18.08 40.22 13.84
CA LEU A 565 -18.29 39.14 14.80
C LEU A 565 -19.07 37.98 14.16
N ASN A 566 -20.09 38.27 13.34
CA ASN A 566 -20.84 37.26 12.61
C ASN A 566 -19.96 36.46 11.64
N LEU A 567 -19.08 37.12 10.88
CA LEU A 567 -18.09 36.44 10.04
C LEU A 567 -17.16 35.54 10.85
N LYS A 568 -16.76 36.00 12.05
CA LYS A 568 -15.91 35.22 12.96
C LYS A 568 -16.65 33.99 13.52
N ILE A 569 -17.92 34.15 13.87
CA ILE A 569 -18.80 33.07 14.32
C ILE A 569 -18.97 32.04 13.20
N GLU A 570 -19.21 32.49 11.96
CA GLU A 570 -19.37 31.61 10.80
C GLU A 570 -18.08 30.81 10.53
N HIS A 571 -16.92 31.47 10.59
CA HIS A 571 -15.63 30.81 10.44
C HIS A 571 -15.38 29.77 11.55
N LEU A 572 -15.69 30.11 12.81
CA LEU A 572 -15.61 29.17 13.93
C LEU A 572 -16.59 28.00 13.77
N ASN A 573 -17.81 28.24 13.30
CA ASN A 573 -18.79 27.19 13.04
C ASN A 573 -18.33 26.22 11.94
N ASN A 574 -17.68 26.74 10.89
CA ASN A 574 -17.10 25.90 9.84
C ASN A 574 -15.95 25.04 10.41
N ASN A 575 -15.06 25.63 11.20
CA ASN A 575 -13.98 24.88 11.87
C ASN A 575 -14.55 23.81 12.82
N ILE A 576 -15.64 24.11 13.55
CA ILE A 576 -16.32 23.12 14.40
C ILE A 576 -16.85 21.95 13.57
N LYS A 577 -17.50 22.22 12.42
CA LYS A 577 -17.99 21.16 11.51
C LYS A 577 -16.85 20.33 10.93
N GLU A 578 -15.76 20.96 10.52
CA GLU A 578 -14.56 20.27 10.03
C GLU A 578 -13.98 19.37 11.12
N LEU A 579 -13.76 19.89 12.32
CA LEU A 579 -13.28 19.11 13.47
C LEU A 579 -14.22 17.98 13.86
N GLN A 580 -15.54 18.18 13.80
CA GLN A 580 -16.52 17.11 14.02
C GLN A 580 -16.43 16.02 12.95
N SER A 581 -16.21 16.39 11.69
CA SER A 581 -16.03 15.43 10.61
C SER A 581 -14.71 14.64 10.76
N GLU A 582 -13.62 15.31 11.15
CA GLU A 582 -12.35 14.68 11.44
C GLU A 582 -12.46 13.73 12.64
N LEU A 583 -13.13 14.16 13.72
CA LEU A 583 -13.38 13.32 14.89
C LEU A 583 -14.12 12.05 14.50
N LYS A 584 -15.21 12.15 13.74
CA LYS A 584 -15.99 11.00 13.27
C LYS A 584 -15.15 10.06 12.39
N ASN A 585 -14.32 10.61 11.51
CA ASN A 585 -13.39 9.82 10.70
C ASN A 585 -12.36 9.08 11.56
N LYS A 586 -11.82 9.73 12.60
CA LYS A 586 -10.89 9.12 13.54
C LYS A 586 -11.57 8.04 14.40
N GLU A 587 -12.80 8.26 14.86
CA GLU A 587 -13.59 7.26 15.57
C GLU A 587 -13.82 6.00 14.72
N ASN A 588 -14.18 6.17 13.45
CA ASN A 588 -14.34 5.07 12.51
C ASN A 588 -13.02 4.30 12.31
N MET A 589 -11.89 5.01 12.19
CA MET A 589 -10.57 4.39 12.07
C MET A 589 -10.17 3.64 13.34
N VAL A 590 -10.49 4.17 14.52
CA VAL A 590 -10.25 3.45 15.78
C VAL A 590 -11.12 2.20 15.88
N ALA A 591 -12.37 2.27 15.42
CA ALA A 591 -13.26 1.11 15.39
C ALA A 591 -12.77 0.00 14.43
N SER A 592 -12.27 0.36 13.24
CA SER A 592 -11.67 -0.61 12.30
C SER A 592 -10.40 -1.24 12.89
N LEU A 593 -9.48 -0.44 13.42
CA LEU A 593 -8.26 -0.96 14.06
C LEU A 593 -8.56 -1.88 15.25
N ARG A 594 -9.60 -1.59 16.05
CA ARG A 594 -10.06 -2.48 17.12
C ARG A 594 -10.62 -3.80 16.60
N LYS A 595 -11.25 -3.81 15.42
CA LYS A 595 -11.70 -5.04 14.77
C LYS A 595 -10.50 -5.86 14.30
N ASP A 596 -9.56 -5.23 13.59
CA ASP A 596 -8.36 -5.90 13.08
C ASP A 596 -7.51 -6.48 14.22
N MET A 597 -7.37 -5.74 15.32
CA MET A 597 -6.68 -6.22 16.51
C MET A 597 -7.35 -7.47 17.12
N ARG A 598 -8.69 -7.54 17.12
CA ARG A 598 -9.42 -8.74 17.59
C ARG A 598 -9.18 -9.93 16.66
N GLU A 599 -9.20 -9.71 15.35
CA GLU A 599 -8.91 -10.76 14.37
C GLU A 599 -7.46 -11.27 14.48
N MET A 600 -6.49 -10.37 14.68
CA MET A 600 -5.09 -10.75 14.89
C MET A 600 -4.89 -11.50 16.20
N LYS A 601 -5.57 -11.11 17.29
CA LYS A 601 -5.56 -11.87 18.55
C LYS A 601 -6.11 -13.29 18.37
N ALA A 602 -7.23 -13.44 17.67
CA ALA A 602 -7.82 -14.76 17.41
C ALA A 602 -6.88 -15.65 16.57
N LYS A 603 -6.23 -15.09 15.54
CA LYS A 603 -5.22 -15.81 14.76
C LYS A 603 -4.01 -16.21 15.61
N ASN A 604 -3.53 -15.32 16.47
CA ASN A 604 -2.40 -15.61 17.34
C ASN A 604 -2.71 -16.74 18.34
N GLU A 605 -3.94 -16.77 18.88
CA GLU A 605 -4.39 -17.85 19.75
C GLU A 605 -4.47 -19.19 19.01
N MET A 606 -4.95 -19.20 17.76
CA MET A 606 -4.97 -20.40 16.93
C MET A 606 -3.56 -20.89 16.60
N LEU A 607 -2.65 -19.99 16.21
CA LEU A 607 -1.25 -20.34 15.97
C LEU A 607 -0.57 -20.87 17.23
N SER A 608 -0.82 -20.27 18.39
CA SER A 608 -0.29 -20.75 19.67
C SER A 608 -0.79 -22.17 20.00
N LYS A 609 -2.06 -22.48 19.72
CA LYS A 609 -2.61 -23.84 19.87
C LYS A 609 -1.94 -24.83 18.90
N THR A 610 -1.70 -24.43 17.65
CA THR A 610 -0.99 -25.27 16.68
C THR A 610 0.44 -25.55 17.12
N ILE A 611 1.18 -24.53 17.56
CA ILE A 611 2.55 -24.69 18.10
C ILE A 611 2.54 -25.67 19.28
N SER A 612 1.66 -25.49 20.25
CA SER A 612 1.56 -26.39 21.41
C SER A 612 1.24 -27.84 21.00
N ASN A 613 0.36 -28.03 20.02
CA ASN A 613 0.05 -29.36 19.49
C ASN A 613 1.25 -30.00 18.77
N ASP A 614 2.03 -29.21 18.04
CA ASP A 614 3.21 -29.71 17.33
C ASP A 614 4.37 -29.99 18.31
N GLU A 615 4.55 -29.18 19.36
CA GLU A 615 5.46 -29.48 20.48
C GLU A 615 5.09 -30.81 21.16
N LEU A 616 3.80 -31.07 21.37
CA LEU A 616 3.33 -32.35 21.90
C LEU A 616 3.61 -33.52 20.95
N LYS A 617 3.53 -33.32 19.63
CA LYS A 617 3.90 -34.36 18.64
C LYS A 617 5.41 -34.61 18.63
N PHE A 618 6.22 -33.55 18.67
CA PHE A 618 7.68 -33.68 18.70
C PHE A 618 8.15 -34.39 19.96
N THR A 619 7.57 -34.09 21.11
CA THR A 619 7.88 -34.81 22.36
C THR A 619 7.52 -36.29 22.24
N LYS A 620 6.34 -36.66 21.72
CA LYS A 620 5.96 -38.06 21.47
C LYS A 620 6.91 -38.78 20.53
N MET A 621 7.20 -38.18 19.37
CA MET A 621 8.14 -38.73 18.39
C MET A 621 9.55 -38.88 18.98
N GLY A 622 9.97 -37.96 19.86
CA GLY A 622 11.22 -38.08 20.61
C GLY A 622 11.26 -39.30 21.55
N HIS A 623 10.15 -39.60 22.23
CA HIS A 623 10.05 -40.80 23.08
C HIS A 623 10.10 -42.07 22.24
N GLU A 624 9.35 -42.13 21.13
CA GLU A 624 9.35 -43.28 20.20
C GLU A 624 10.75 -43.52 19.62
N LEU A 625 11.48 -42.47 19.22
CA LEU A 625 12.85 -42.59 18.75
C LEU A 625 13.80 -43.14 19.81
N GLU A 626 13.63 -42.76 21.07
CA GLU A 626 14.44 -43.27 22.17
C GLU A 626 14.12 -44.75 22.46
N GLU A 627 12.85 -45.16 22.37
CA GLU A 627 12.47 -46.57 22.46
C GLU A 627 13.06 -47.39 21.31
N MET A 628 12.95 -46.92 20.06
CA MET A 628 13.58 -47.57 18.90
C MET A 628 15.10 -47.67 19.04
N ARG A 629 15.75 -46.67 19.63
CA ARG A 629 17.19 -46.72 19.96
C ARG A 629 17.49 -47.80 20.99
N LYS A 630 16.68 -47.92 22.05
CA LYS A 630 16.82 -48.99 23.06
C LYS A 630 16.65 -50.37 22.44
N GLU A 631 15.64 -50.56 21.59
CA GLU A 631 15.41 -51.82 20.87
C GLU A 631 16.58 -52.16 19.94
N ARG A 632 17.05 -51.20 19.14
CA ARG A 632 18.23 -51.39 18.28
C ARG A 632 19.45 -51.79 19.10
N ASN A 633 19.69 -51.15 20.23
CA ASN A 633 20.82 -51.48 21.10
C ASN A 633 20.68 -52.90 21.70
N LEU A 634 19.46 -53.30 22.08
CA LEU A 634 19.17 -54.67 22.55
C LEU A 634 19.44 -55.71 21.46
N VAL A 635 18.96 -55.48 20.23
CA VAL A 635 19.22 -56.36 19.08
C VAL A 635 20.72 -56.40 18.78
N GLY A 636 21.40 -55.26 18.82
CA GLY A 636 22.86 -55.19 18.67
C GLY A 636 23.60 -56.06 19.69
N LEU A 637 23.20 -56.00 20.96
CA LEU A 637 23.77 -56.85 22.01
C LEU A 637 23.47 -58.34 21.77
N GLN A 638 22.26 -58.69 21.34
CA GLN A 638 21.90 -60.07 21.00
C GLN A 638 22.72 -60.60 19.82
N MET A 639 22.96 -59.78 18.79
CA MET A 639 23.81 -60.15 17.66
C MET A 639 25.25 -60.41 18.09
N VAL A 640 25.81 -59.58 18.98
CA VAL A 640 27.16 -59.80 19.52
C VAL A 640 27.22 -61.14 20.27
N ARG A 641 26.27 -61.40 21.18
CA ARG A 641 26.21 -62.69 21.90
C ARG A 641 26.09 -63.90 20.96
N ARG A 642 25.27 -63.79 19.91
CA ARG A 642 25.12 -64.84 18.89
C ARG A 642 26.40 -65.04 18.09
N ASN A 643 27.13 -63.98 17.78
CA ASN A 643 28.42 -64.07 17.11
C ASN A 643 29.46 -64.77 18.02
N ASP A 644 29.49 -64.43 19.31
CA ASP A 644 30.37 -65.10 20.29
C ASP A 644 30.03 -66.60 20.40
N GLU A 645 28.74 -66.97 20.44
CA GLU A 645 28.28 -68.36 20.40
C GLU A 645 28.76 -69.08 19.12
N ILE A 646 28.67 -68.43 17.96
CA ILE A 646 29.16 -69.00 16.69
C ILE A 646 30.67 -69.23 16.73
N VAL A 647 31.44 -68.29 17.27
CA VAL A 647 32.89 -68.43 17.43
C VAL A 647 33.21 -69.64 18.31
N LEU A 648 32.56 -69.74 19.48
CA LEU A 648 32.73 -70.89 20.38
C LEU A 648 32.36 -72.22 19.72
N ILE A 649 31.31 -72.27 18.90
CA ILE A 649 30.92 -73.49 18.18
C ILE A 649 31.96 -73.84 17.11
N LYS A 650 32.49 -72.86 16.38
CA LYS A 650 33.56 -73.07 15.39
C LYS A 650 34.81 -73.64 16.04
N GLU A 651 35.21 -73.12 17.19
CA GLU A 651 36.35 -73.65 17.95
C GLU A 651 36.10 -75.09 18.40
N LYS A 652 34.91 -75.40 18.93
CA LYS A 652 34.54 -76.77 19.29
C LYS A 652 34.57 -77.72 18.09
N LEU A 653 34.05 -77.27 16.94
CA LEU A 653 34.07 -78.04 15.70
C LEU A 653 35.51 -78.31 15.25
N GLN A 654 36.38 -77.30 15.32
CA GLN A 654 37.79 -77.44 14.96
C GLN A 654 38.51 -78.45 15.87
N ILE A 655 38.27 -78.41 17.18
CA ILE A 655 38.83 -79.37 18.12
C ILE A 655 38.34 -80.79 17.80
N ALA A 656 37.04 -80.96 17.54
CA ALA A 656 36.46 -82.25 17.17
C ALA A 656 37.02 -82.78 15.84
N GLN A 657 37.20 -81.92 14.84
CA GLN A 657 37.79 -82.27 13.55
C GLN A 657 39.25 -82.71 13.72
N ASN A 658 40.06 -81.94 14.46
CA ASN A 658 41.44 -82.31 14.76
C ASN A 658 41.53 -83.66 15.49
N ALA A 659 40.62 -83.93 16.42
CA ALA A 659 40.54 -85.22 17.11
C ALA A 659 40.19 -86.37 16.15
N LEU A 660 39.25 -86.15 15.22
CA LEU A 660 38.88 -87.13 14.20
C LEU A 660 40.02 -87.40 13.20
N ASP A 661 40.71 -86.36 12.76
CA ASP A 661 41.84 -86.47 11.83
C ASP A 661 43.00 -87.24 12.48
N ASN A 662 43.29 -86.95 13.76
CA ASN A 662 44.26 -87.70 14.55
C ASN A 662 43.84 -89.17 14.72
N GLY A 663 42.57 -89.43 15.06
CA GLY A 663 42.04 -90.79 15.18
C GLY A 663 42.10 -91.56 13.86
N THR A 664 41.79 -90.91 12.74
CA THR A 664 41.87 -91.48 11.39
C THR A 664 43.31 -91.81 11.02
N THR A 665 44.23 -90.91 11.33
CA THR A 665 45.67 -91.13 11.11
C THR A 665 46.17 -92.32 11.90
N GLN A 666 45.83 -92.41 13.20
CA GLN A 666 46.19 -93.54 14.05
C GLN A 666 45.57 -94.85 13.55
N TYR A 667 44.31 -94.84 13.13
CA TYR A 667 43.65 -96.01 12.57
C TYR A 667 44.34 -96.51 11.30
N ASN A 668 44.69 -95.59 10.39
CA ASN A 668 45.42 -95.93 9.16
C ASN A 668 46.81 -96.50 9.46
N GLN A 669 47.52 -95.97 10.47
CA GLN A 669 48.78 -96.55 10.94
C GLN A 669 48.58 -97.99 11.44
N ARG A 670 47.52 -98.26 12.22
CA ARG A 670 47.20 -99.62 12.67
C ARG A 670 46.85 -100.57 11.53
N ILE A 671 46.14 -100.10 10.51
CA ILE A 671 45.89 -100.89 9.30
C ILE A 671 47.20 -101.28 8.62
N GLU A 672 48.13 -100.33 8.49
CA GLU A 672 49.43 -100.59 7.86
C GLU A 672 50.28 -101.54 8.70
N ASP A 673 50.31 -101.39 10.03
CA ASP A 673 50.94 -102.34 10.96
C ASP A 673 50.38 -103.76 10.75
N ILE A 674 49.04 -103.89 10.70
CA ILE A 674 48.37 -105.18 10.46
C ILE A 674 48.76 -105.74 9.09
N ARG A 675 48.85 -104.91 8.06
CA ARG A 675 49.28 -105.32 6.72
C ARG A 675 50.72 -105.84 6.73
N LEU A 676 51.63 -105.14 7.39
CA LEU A 676 53.04 -105.55 7.54
C LEU A 676 53.16 -106.86 8.32
N LEU A 677 52.43 -107.00 9.43
CA LEU A 677 52.37 -108.26 10.20
C LEU A 677 51.81 -109.42 9.37
N LYS A 678 50.74 -109.20 8.58
CA LYS A 678 50.22 -110.22 7.66
C LYS A 678 51.26 -110.65 6.62
N LYS A 679 52.04 -109.71 6.09
CA LYS A 679 53.15 -110.01 5.17
C LYS A 679 54.23 -110.82 5.86
N GLU A 680 54.59 -110.48 7.09
CA GLU A 680 55.59 -111.21 7.86
C GLU A 680 55.12 -112.62 8.22
N ILE A 681 53.85 -112.79 8.60
CA ILE A 681 53.23 -114.11 8.77
C ILE A 681 53.35 -114.92 7.47
N SER A 682 53.08 -114.31 6.31
CA SER A 682 53.22 -114.98 5.02
C SER A 682 54.68 -115.39 4.73
N ASN A 683 55.65 -114.53 5.05
CA ASN A 683 57.08 -114.83 4.91
C ASN A 683 57.50 -116.01 5.81
N LEU A 684 57.10 -115.99 7.08
CA LEU A 684 57.39 -117.07 8.03
C LEU A 684 56.72 -118.39 7.59
N HIS A 685 55.52 -118.34 7.01
CA HIS A 685 54.87 -119.52 6.44
C HIS A 685 55.65 -120.09 5.25
N THR A 686 56.11 -119.25 4.31
CA THR A 686 56.90 -119.72 3.16
C THR A 686 58.26 -120.25 3.61
N GLU A 687 58.91 -119.60 4.58
CA GLU A 687 60.17 -120.07 5.18
C GLU A 687 59.98 -121.43 5.84
N ARG A 688 58.92 -121.60 6.66
CA ARG A 688 58.57 -122.88 7.28
C ARG A 688 58.35 -123.98 6.23
N GLU A 689 57.64 -123.70 5.15
CA GLU A 689 57.42 -124.67 4.07
C GLU A 689 58.71 -125.02 3.31
N CYS A 690 59.61 -124.06 3.11
CA CYS A 690 60.95 -124.30 2.54
C CYS A 690 61.79 -125.20 3.46
N LEU A 691 61.83 -124.91 4.76
CA LEU A 691 62.53 -125.74 5.75
C LEU A 691 61.94 -127.14 5.83
N LYS A 692 60.60 -127.27 5.81
CA LYS A 692 59.92 -128.58 5.77
C LYS A 692 60.30 -129.40 4.53
N ARG A 693 60.39 -128.75 3.35
CA ARG A 693 60.91 -129.38 2.13
C ARG A 693 62.38 -129.79 2.26
N ALA A 694 63.22 -128.94 2.87
CA ALA A 694 64.62 -129.26 3.13
C ALA A 694 64.80 -130.45 4.08
N ILE A 695 64.00 -130.56 5.14
CA ILE A 695 63.97 -131.72 6.05
C ILE A 695 63.58 -132.98 5.29
N LYS A 696 62.54 -132.93 4.45
CA LYS A 696 62.11 -134.07 3.64
C LYS A 696 63.20 -134.51 2.67
N SER A 697 63.82 -133.57 1.96
CA SER A 697 64.98 -133.84 1.09
C SER A 697 66.14 -134.49 1.85
N THR A 698 66.43 -134.01 3.06
CA THR A 698 67.47 -134.60 3.93
C THR A 698 67.12 -136.03 4.34
N ALA A 699 65.85 -136.32 4.64
CA ALA A 699 65.38 -137.66 4.94
C ALA A 699 65.49 -138.60 3.72
N ASP A 700 65.17 -138.11 2.53
CA ASP A 700 65.30 -138.88 1.28
C ASP A 700 66.78 -139.13 0.93
N MET A 701 67.68 -138.16 1.14
CA MET A 701 69.13 -138.35 1.05
C MET A 701 69.63 -139.41 2.05
N ARG A 702 69.14 -139.42 3.29
CA ARG A 702 69.49 -140.47 4.27
C ARG A 702 69.04 -141.86 3.81
N LYS A 703 67.84 -141.99 3.24
CA LYS A 703 67.37 -143.25 2.64
C LYS A 703 68.26 -143.68 1.48
N GLU A 704 68.65 -142.74 0.64
CA GLU A 704 69.54 -143.02 -0.50
C GLU A 704 70.93 -143.45 -0.04
N ILE A 705 71.48 -142.85 1.02
CA ILE A 705 72.73 -143.32 1.66
C ILE A 705 72.58 -144.77 2.12
N VAL A 706 71.48 -145.13 2.78
CA VAL A 706 71.24 -146.53 3.22
C VAL A 706 71.08 -147.46 2.02
N ARG A 707 70.38 -147.03 0.95
CA ARG A 707 70.24 -147.80 -0.30
C ARG A 707 71.60 -148.05 -0.94
N LEU A 708 72.43 -147.02 -1.05
CA LEU A 708 73.79 -147.10 -1.60
C LEU A 708 74.71 -147.94 -0.71
N GLN A 709 74.60 -147.87 0.61
CA GLN A 709 75.32 -148.74 1.53
C GLN A 709 74.92 -150.21 1.34
N ARG A 710 73.62 -150.51 1.19
CA ARG A 710 73.14 -151.87 0.89
C ARG A 710 73.65 -152.35 -0.47
N ALA A 711 73.56 -151.52 -1.51
CA ALA A 711 74.06 -151.84 -2.85
C ALA A 711 75.57 -152.07 -2.85
N LEU A 712 76.34 -151.22 -2.15
CA LEU A 712 77.78 -151.39 -1.97
C LEU A 712 78.10 -152.71 -1.26
N ASN A 713 77.30 -153.10 -0.26
CA ASN A 713 77.50 -154.36 0.45
C ASN A 713 77.16 -155.57 -0.44
N GLN A 714 76.11 -155.47 -1.27
CA GLN A 714 75.80 -156.47 -2.29
C GLN A 714 76.93 -156.59 -3.31
N GLU A 715 77.49 -155.48 -3.80
CA GLU A 715 78.65 -155.50 -4.70
C GLU A 715 79.90 -156.04 -4.01
N ARG A 716 80.13 -155.77 -2.72
CA ARG A 716 81.21 -156.41 -1.95
C ARG A 716 81.04 -157.93 -1.84
N ILE A 717 79.81 -158.41 -1.61
CA ILE A 717 79.49 -159.85 -1.62
C ILE A 717 79.70 -160.42 -3.02
N ARG A 718 79.24 -159.72 -4.06
CA ARG A 718 79.39 -160.11 -5.47
C ARG A 718 80.86 -160.19 -5.88
N ILE A 719 81.67 -159.20 -5.51
CA ILE A 719 83.12 -159.21 -5.74
C ILE A 719 83.73 -160.38 -4.98
N ARG A 720 83.34 -160.62 -3.73
CA ARG A 720 83.85 -161.77 -2.96
C ARG A 720 83.50 -163.11 -3.64
N ALA A 721 82.28 -163.27 -4.12
CA ALA A 721 81.85 -164.42 -4.91
C ALA A 721 82.64 -164.54 -6.23
N LEU A 722 82.77 -163.46 -7.01
CA LEU A 722 83.57 -163.44 -8.24
C LEU A 722 85.07 -163.66 -7.97
N THR A 723 85.56 -163.29 -6.78
CA THR A 723 86.95 -163.53 -6.36
C THR A 723 87.14 -165.00 -5.96
N GLU A 724 86.12 -165.64 -5.39
CA GLU A 724 86.09 -167.10 -5.20
C GLU A 724 86.00 -167.82 -6.56
N ASP A 725 85.12 -167.37 -7.47
CA ASP A 725 85.05 -167.90 -8.84
C ASP A 725 86.37 -167.71 -9.59
N ALA A 726 87.11 -166.63 -9.32
CA ALA A 726 88.45 -166.41 -9.89
C ALA A 726 89.52 -167.38 -9.34
N LYS A 727 89.32 -168.00 -8.16
CA LYS A 727 90.25 -169.00 -7.59
C LYS A 727 90.06 -170.40 -8.19
N THR A 728 88.94 -170.69 -8.85
CA THR A 728 88.65 -171.97 -9.51
C THR A 728 88.12 -171.73 -10.94
N PRO A 729 89.00 -171.75 -11.96
CA PRO A 729 88.60 -171.34 -13.31
C PRO A 729 87.99 -172.50 -14.11
N THR A 730 86.67 -172.71 -14.00
CA THR A 730 85.89 -173.37 -15.06
C THR A 730 85.43 -172.31 -16.06
N GLY A 731 86.21 -172.15 -17.13
CA GLY A 731 86.03 -171.08 -18.10
C GLY A 731 84.78 -171.21 -18.98
N VAL A 732 84.43 -170.11 -19.65
CA VAL A 732 84.61 -169.91 -21.10
C VAL A 732 84.06 -168.51 -21.51
N HIS A 733 84.93 -167.70 -22.13
CA HIS A 733 84.73 -166.40 -22.82
C HIS A 733 84.70 -165.08 -22.03
N ARG A 734 85.92 -164.55 -21.85
CA ARG A 734 86.30 -163.17 -21.56
C ARG A 734 86.49 -162.43 -22.90
N TRP A 735 85.54 -161.53 -23.27
CA TRP A 735 85.66 -160.30 -24.11
C TRP A 735 84.47 -160.08 -25.10
N ARG A 736 83.90 -158.85 -25.10
CA ARG A 736 83.05 -158.27 -26.17
C ARG A 736 83.38 -156.77 -26.35
N ILE A 737 83.48 -156.35 -27.61
CA ILE A 737 83.88 -155.01 -28.12
C ILE A 737 82.70 -154.01 -28.04
N LEU A 738 82.99 -152.75 -27.68
CA LEU A 738 82.07 -151.61 -27.51
C LEU A 738 81.89 -150.83 -28.84
N LYS A 739 80.66 -150.41 -29.20
CA LYS A 739 80.37 -149.57 -30.39
C LYS A 739 79.75 -148.22 -29.98
N GLY A 740 80.28 -147.12 -30.52
CA GLY A 740 79.69 -145.77 -30.51
C GLY A 740 80.53 -144.80 -31.36
N GLU A 741 79.90 -143.98 -32.22
CA GLU A 741 80.52 -142.95 -33.08
C GLU A 741 80.00 -141.54 -32.71
N ASP A 742 80.83 -140.51 -32.89
CA ASP A 742 80.53 -139.10 -32.61
C ASP A 742 79.65 -138.41 -33.69
N PRO A 743 78.76 -137.46 -33.32
CA PRO A 743 77.79 -136.82 -34.22
C PRO A 743 78.41 -135.87 -35.27
N LYS A 744 77.78 -135.82 -36.45
CA LYS A 744 78.28 -135.13 -37.65
C LYS A 744 77.90 -133.65 -37.72
N LYS A 745 78.75 -132.85 -38.38
CA LYS A 745 78.71 -131.38 -38.56
C LYS A 745 77.33 -130.79 -38.95
N PHE A 746 76.47 -131.57 -39.58
CA PHE A 746 75.12 -131.17 -40.00
C PHE A 746 74.15 -130.97 -38.82
N GLU A 747 74.18 -131.85 -37.82
CA GLU A 747 73.32 -131.75 -36.63
C GLU A 747 73.67 -130.50 -35.80
N LEU A 748 74.93 -130.08 -35.84
CA LEU A 748 75.39 -128.85 -35.21
C LEU A 748 74.86 -127.60 -35.95
N LEU A 749 74.84 -127.65 -37.29
CA LEU A 749 74.34 -126.56 -38.16
C LEU A 749 72.82 -126.37 -38.03
N GLU A 750 72.06 -127.47 -37.93
CA GLU A 750 70.62 -127.42 -37.70
C GLU A 750 70.30 -126.75 -36.35
N LYS A 751 71.04 -127.13 -35.30
CA LYS A 751 70.90 -126.53 -33.96
C LYS A 751 71.24 -125.03 -33.98
N LEU A 752 72.22 -124.62 -34.77
CA LEU A 752 72.63 -123.22 -34.92
C LEU A 752 71.54 -122.39 -35.64
N GLN A 753 70.91 -122.94 -36.68
CA GLN A 753 69.79 -122.27 -37.38
C GLN A 753 68.54 -122.12 -36.49
N VAL A 754 68.23 -123.12 -35.67
CA VAL A 754 67.12 -123.04 -34.70
C VAL A 754 67.37 -121.94 -33.67
N LEU A 755 68.60 -121.82 -33.18
CA LEU A 755 68.99 -120.77 -32.23
C LEU A 755 68.96 -119.37 -32.87
N GLN A 756 69.39 -119.21 -34.13
CA GLN A 756 69.28 -117.93 -34.84
C GLN A 756 67.83 -117.50 -35.06
N LYS A 757 66.93 -118.42 -35.46
CA LYS A 757 65.48 -118.13 -35.59
C LYS A 757 64.81 -117.77 -34.26
N ARG A 758 65.28 -118.33 -33.14
CA ARG A 758 64.79 -117.98 -31.80
C ARG A 758 65.24 -116.58 -31.39
N THR A 759 66.49 -116.23 -31.69
CA THR A 759 67.08 -114.93 -31.37
C THR A 759 66.40 -113.80 -32.16
N LEU A 760 66.13 -114.02 -33.45
CA LEU A 760 65.37 -113.07 -34.28
C LEU A 760 63.94 -112.84 -33.75
N ARG A 761 63.25 -113.90 -33.32
CA ARG A 761 61.90 -113.77 -32.72
C ARG A 761 61.92 -112.95 -31.43
N GLN A 762 62.86 -113.21 -30.52
CA GLN A 762 63.00 -112.42 -29.29
C GLN A 762 63.38 -110.96 -29.57
N SER A 763 64.16 -110.68 -30.61
CA SER A 763 64.48 -109.31 -31.03
C SER A 763 63.25 -108.53 -31.50
N ILE A 764 62.39 -109.17 -32.31
CA ILE A 764 61.13 -108.56 -32.79
C ILE A 764 60.15 -108.33 -31.62
N GLU A 765 60.03 -109.30 -30.71
CA GLU A 765 59.16 -109.18 -29.53
C GLU A 765 59.60 -108.04 -28.60
N ASN A 766 60.90 -107.90 -28.35
CA ASN A 766 61.45 -106.77 -27.58
C ASN A 766 61.22 -105.42 -28.27
N SER A 767 61.30 -105.36 -29.61
CA SER A 767 61.00 -104.15 -30.39
C SER A 767 59.53 -103.76 -30.23
N ASN A 768 58.62 -104.72 -30.33
CA ASN A 768 57.18 -104.48 -30.17
C ASN A 768 56.82 -104.00 -28.75
N ILE A 769 57.43 -104.59 -27.71
CA ILE A 769 57.22 -104.15 -26.32
C ILE A 769 57.72 -102.72 -26.11
N LYS A 770 58.86 -102.35 -26.71
CA LYS A 770 59.38 -100.96 -26.64
C LYS A 770 58.43 -99.96 -27.30
N ASN A 771 57.90 -100.29 -28.48
CA ASN A 771 56.93 -99.41 -29.17
C ASN A 771 55.64 -99.25 -28.35
N LEU A 772 55.12 -100.34 -27.76
CA LEU A 772 53.92 -100.29 -26.92
C LEU A 772 54.12 -99.43 -25.66
N LEU A 773 55.32 -99.49 -25.06
CA LEU A 773 55.69 -98.65 -23.92
C LEU A 773 55.75 -97.17 -24.31
N GLU A 774 56.29 -96.85 -25.49
CA GLU A 774 56.41 -95.49 -25.99
C GLU A 774 55.04 -94.87 -26.33
N GLU A 775 54.12 -95.65 -26.91
CA GLU A 775 52.73 -95.26 -27.13
C GLU A 775 51.97 -95.04 -25.79
N SER A 776 52.20 -95.91 -24.81
CA SER A 776 51.64 -95.74 -23.46
C SER A 776 52.18 -94.49 -22.75
N GLN A 777 53.45 -94.15 -22.95
CA GLN A 777 54.03 -92.91 -22.42
C GLN A 777 53.48 -91.66 -23.13
N LYS A 778 53.34 -91.68 -24.47
CA LYS A 778 52.74 -90.57 -25.23
C LYS A 778 51.28 -90.31 -24.81
N THR A 779 50.50 -91.37 -24.59
CA THR A 779 49.11 -91.25 -24.10
C THR A 779 49.06 -90.75 -22.66
N ASN A 780 49.96 -91.19 -21.78
CA ASN A 780 50.05 -90.70 -20.41
C ASN A 780 50.46 -89.21 -20.34
N ASP A 781 51.44 -88.80 -21.16
CA ASP A 781 51.87 -87.40 -21.23
C ASP A 781 50.80 -86.49 -21.86
N SER A 782 50.02 -87.02 -22.80
CA SER A 782 48.84 -86.33 -23.33
C SER A 782 47.76 -86.16 -22.25
N LEU A 783 47.48 -87.21 -21.47
CA LEU A 783 46.54 -87.14 -20.35
C LEU A 783 47.02 -86.22 -19.23
N LYS A 784 48.32 -86.20 -18.91
CA LYS A 784 48.92 -85.25 -17.95
C LYS A 784 48.83 -83.82 -18.44
N ARG A 785 49.05 -83.56 -19.73
CA ARG A 785 48.83 -82.25 -20.34
C ARG A 785 47.36 -81.83 -20.24
N MET A 786 46.42 -82.73 -20.56
CA MET A 786 44.99 -82.46 -20.37
C MET A 786 44.63 -82.20 -18.90
N LEU A 787 45.14 -83.00 -17.96
CA LEU A 787 44.93 -82.79 -16.52
C LEU A 787 45.52 -81.47 -16.01
N SER A 788 46.68 -81.05 -16.52
CA SER A 788 47.29 -79.75 -16.18
C SER A 788 46.48 -78.55 -16.68
N HIS A 789 45.67 -78.75 -17.73
CA HIS A 789 44.75 -77.75 -18.29
C HIS A 789 43.32 -77.89 -17.77
N MET A 790 43.03 -78.88 -16.92
CA MET A 790 41.72 -79.01 -16.29
C MET A 790 41.66 -78.12 -15.04
N PRO A 791 40.72 -77.17 -14.97
CA PRO A 791 40.67 -76.24 -13.85
C PRO A 791 40.35 -76.97 -12.55
N THR A 792 41.27 -76.89 -11.58
CA THR A 792 41.13 -77.37 -10.20
C THR A 792 39.89 -76.73 -9.55
N ILE A 793 39.28 -77.40 -8.55
CA ILE A 793 38.05 -76.94 -7.88
C ILE A 793 38.15 -75.48 -7.40
N GLU A 794 39.33 -75.05 -6.95
CA GLU A 794 39.58 -73.64 -6.58
C GLU A 794 39.55 -72.68 -7.77
N VAL A 795 40.09 -73.08 -8.93
CA VAL A 795 40.06 -72.28 -10.17
C VAL A 795 38.64 -72.17 -10.70
N LYS A 796 37.84 -73.25 -10.63
CA LYS A 796 36.40 -73.20 -10.97
C LYS A 796 35.62 -72.27 -10.04
N HIS A 797 35.89 -72.31 -8.73
CA HIS A 797 35.23 -71.41 -7.78
C HIS A 797 35.64 -69.95 -8.02
N LYS A 798 36.93 -69.67 -8.27
CA LYS A 798 37.42 -68.34 -8.65
C LYS A 798 36.81 -67.85 -9.97
N LEU A 799 36.62 -68.73 -10.96
CA LEU A 799 35.99 -68.41 -12.23
C LEU A 799 34.49 -68.10 -12.07
N VAL A 800 33.75 -68.85 -11.24
CA VAL A 800 32.34 -68.58 -10.95
C VAL A 800 32.17 -67.24 -10.22
N VAL A 801 33.04 -66.95 -9.25
CA VAL A 801 33.05 -65.65 -8.55
C VAL A 801 33.39 -64.52 -9.54
N GLN A 802 34.41 -64.68 -10.38
CA GLN A 802 34.75 -63.69 -11.39
C GLN A 802 33.70 -63.53 -12.48
N GLN A 803 33.01 -64.60 -12.90
CA GLN A 803 31.86 -64.49 -13.81
C GLN A 803 30.70 -63.75 -13.16
N ARG A 804 30.51 -63.89 -11.84
CA ARG A 804 29.48 -63.13 -11.10
C ARG A 804 29.83 -61.64 -11.03
N ILE A 805 31.08 -61.32 -10.74
CA ILE A 805 31.60 -59.94 -10.74
C ILE A 805 31.52 -59.35 -12.16
N ASN A 806 31.97 -60.07 -13.19
CA ASN A 806 31.87 -59.63 -14.58
C ASN A 806 30.43 -59.47 -15.05
N ARG A 807 29.48 -60.29 -14.60
CA ARG A 807 28.04 -60.08 -14.88
C ARG A 807 27.50 -58.83 -14.20
N GLN A 808 27.93 -58.53 -12.97
CA GLN A 808 27.57 -57.28 -12.30
C GLN A 808 28.20 -56.06 -12.98
N MET A 809 29.48 -56.15 -13.34
CA MET A 809 30.18 -55.11 -14.09
C MET A 809 29.58 -54.93 -15.48
N ALA A 810 29.22 -55.99 -16.19
CA ALA A 810 28.53 -55.91 -17.48
C ALA A 810 27.13 -55.29 -17.36
N LYS A 811 26.39 -55.54 -16.28
CA LYS A 811 25.13 -54.84 -15.99
C LYS A 811 25.37 -53.35 -15.75
N LYS A 812 26.36 -52.98 -14.93
CA LYS A 812 26.76 -51.58 -14.72
C LYS A 812 27.25 -50.92 -16.02
N LEU A 813 27.98 -51.63 -16.85
CA LEU A 813 28.48 -51.12 -18.13
C LEU A 813 27.34 -50.99 -19.15
N LYS A 814 26.29 -51.81 -19.03
CA LYS A 814 25.06 -51.68 -19.82
C LYS A 814 24.20 -50.51 -19.37
N THR A 815 24.12 -50.23 -18.06
CA THR A 815 23.46 -49.01 -17.55
C THR A 815 24.26 -47.78 -17.93
N LEU A 816 25.58 -47.78 -17.76
CA LEU A 816 26.46 -46.68 -18.18
C LEU A 816 26.47 -46.48 -19.70
N LYS A 817 26.36 -47.55 -20.50
CA LYS A 817 26.16 -47.42 -21.96
C LYS A 817 24.78 -46.84 -22.31
N ALA A 818 23.74 -47.15 -21.54
CA ALA A 818 22.42 -46.56 -21.74
C ALA A 818 22.40 -45.08 -21.31
N GLU A 819 23.07 -44.73 -20.20
CA GLU A 819 23.32 -43.35 -19.77
C GLU A 819 24.13 -42.60 -20.82
N ARG A 820 25.25 -43.14 -21.30
CA ARG A 820 26.02 -42.55 -22.39
C ARG A 820 25.23 -42.43 -23.69
N SER A 821 24.36 -43.38 -24.01
CA SER A 821 23.44 -43.29 -25.15
C SER A 821 22.42 -42.18 -24.97
N LEU A 822 21.90 -41.97 -23.75
CA LEU A 822 21.03 -40.84 -23.43
C LEU A 822 21.81 -39.53 -23.52
N ASP A 823 23.04 -39.48 -23.02
CA ASP A 823 23.92 -38.31 -23.12
C ASP A 823 24.30 -38.01 -24.57
N GLU A 824 24.54 -39.02 -25.41
CA GLU A 824 24.76 -38.87 -26.86
C GLU A 824 23.50 -38.37 -27.57
N VAL A 825 22.31 -38.84 -27.18
CA VAL A 825 21.04 -38.31 -27.69
C VAL A 825 20.81 -36.88 -27.22
N GLU A 826 21.16 -36.55 -25.98
CA GLU A 826 21.04 -35.20 -25.43
C GLU A 826 22.06 -34.25 -26.06
N LEU A 827 23.29 -34.71 -26.31
CA LEU A 827 24.31 -33.98 -27.08
C LEU A 827 23.88 -33.79 -28.53
N ASN A 828 23.30 -34.80 -29.18
CA ASN A 828 22.77 -34.67 -30.54
C ASN A 828 21.55 -33.73 -30.58
N ALA A 829 20.72 -33.73 -29.54
CA ALA A 829 19.62 -32.77 -29.40
C ALA A 829 20.15 -31.34 -29.18
N ARG A 830 21.18 -31.16 -28.34
CA ARG A 830 21.89 -29.89 -28.16
C ARG A 830 22.58 -29.45 -29.45
N GLN A 831 23.21 -30.35 -30.19
CA GLN A 831 23.82 -30.07 -31.49
C GLN A 831 22.76 -29.71 -32.54
N CYS A 832 21.59 -30.34 -32.52
CA CYS A 832 20.46 -29.98 -33.37
C CYS A 832 19.88 -28.61 -33.01
N MET A 833 19.86 -28.25 -31.72
CA MET A 833 19.50 -26.91 -31.25
C MET A 833 20.55 -25.87 -31.65
N ILE A 834 21.84 -26.18 -31.50
CA ILE A 834 22.95 -25.33 -31.97
C ILE A 834 22.88 -25.15 -33.48
N ASN A 835 22.60 -26.20 -34.25
CA ASN A 835 22.44 -26.12 -35.70
C ASN A 835 21.18 -25.33 -36.10
N LYS A 836 20.09 -25.41 -35.32
CA LYS A 836 18.90 -24.54 -35.50
C LYS A 836 19.24 -23.08 -35.22
N TYR A 837 19.99 -22.79 -34.16
CA TYR A 837 20.44 -21.42 -33.87
C TYR A 837 21.49 -20.93 -34.87
N ALA A 838 22.34 -21.80 -35.39
CA ALA A 838 23.27 -21.51 -36.48
C ALA A 838 22.53 -21.24 -37.80
N GLY A 839 21.47 -22.00 -38.10
CA GLY A 839 20.57 -21.73 -39.23
C GLY A 839 19.79 -20.42 -39.07
N GLN A 840 19.34 -20.10 -37.86
CA GLN A 840 18.72 -18.80 -37.56
C GLN A 840 19.74 -17.64 -37.62
N LEU A 841 21.02 -17.89 -37.32
CA LEU A 841 22.11 -16.93 -37.50
C LEU A 841 22.52 -16.77 -38.98
N GLU A 842 22.44 -17.83 -39.79
CA GLU A 842 22.58 -17.75 -41.25
C GLU A 842 21.39 -17.04 -41.90
N GLU A 843 20.17 -17.26 -41.43
CA GLU A 843 18.95 -16.53 -41.88
C GLU A 843 19.01 -15.04 -41.51
N MET A 844 19.67 -14.69 -40.40
CA MET A 844 19.95 -13.29 -40.00
C MET A 844 21.17 -12.69 -40.72
N ARG A 845 21.93 -13.49 -41.47
CA ARG A 845 23.12 -13.08 -42.21
C ARG A 845 22.97 -13.40 -43.70
N THR A 846 22.03 -12.73 -44.37
CA THR A 846 22.22 -12.01 -45.67
C THR A 846 20.88 -11.73 -46.37
N PRO A 847 20.66 -10.51 -46.88
CA PRO A 847 19.74 -10.30 -47.99
C PRO A 847 20.50 -10.51 -49.31
N THR A 848 19.77 -11.07 -50.27
CA THR A 848 19.98 -11.03 -51.74
C THR A 848 20.54 -12.29 -52.43
N HIS A 849 19.75 -12.68 -53.44
CA HIS A 849 20.08 -13.37 -54.70
C HIS A 849 19.78 -14.87 -54.87
N LYS A 850 18.63 -15.08 -55.52
CA LYS A 850 18.28 -16.20 -56.40
C LYS A 850 19.39 -16.47 -57.42
N ASN A 851 19.79 -17.72 -57.60
CA ASN A 851 19.46 -18.57 -58.76
C ASN A 851 20.38 -19.81 -58.85
N PRO A 852 19.95 -20.86 -59.59
CA PRO A 852 20.36 -22.24 -59.40
C PRO A 852 21.49 -22.65 -60.33
N THR A 853 22.24 -23.71 -59.99
CA THR A 853 22.67 -24.75 -60.96
C THR A 853 23.42 -25.89 -60.29
N SER A 854 23.15 -27.09 -60.82
CA SER A 854 23.96 -28.30 -60.87
C SER A 854 25.44 -28.20 -60.48
N SER A 855 25.97 -29.22 -59.79
CA SER A 855 26.75 -30.30 -60.41
C SER A 855 27.60 -31.07 -59.39
N LYS A 856 27.84 -32.34 -59.73
CA LYS A 856 28.81 -33.27 -59.14
C LYS A 856 30.19 -32.60 -58.98
N ILE A 857 31.00 -33.02 -57.99
CA ILE A 857 32.32 -33.65 -58.17
C ILE A 857 32.99 -33.94 -56.81
N LYS A 858 33.75 -35.04 -56.84
CA LYS A 858 34.63 -35.69 -55.85
C LYS A 858 35.83 -34.82 -55.39
N VAL A 859 36.62 -35.42 -54.49
CA VAL A 859 38.09 -35.23 -54.25
C VAL A 859 38.36 -34.12 -53.23
N SER A 860 39.27 -34.21 -52.26
CA SER A 860 40.12 -35.23 -51.63
C SER A 860 40.74 -34.56 -50.39
N GLU A 861 41.32 -35.37 -49.51
CA GLU A 861 42.55 -35.11 -48.74
C GLU A 861 42.85 -33.68 -48.26
N PHE A 862 43.07 -33.53 -46.95
CA PHE A 862 44.41 -33.12 -46.51
C PHE A 862 44.67 -33.62 -45.09
N ARG A 863 45.80 -34.31 -44.96
CA ARG A 863 46.48 -34.70 -43.74
C ARG A 863 46.87 -33.45 -42.95
N ASP A 864 46.98 -33.57 -41.63
CA ASP A 864 48.21 -33.17 -40.98
C ASP A 864 48.49 -34.04 -39.76
N ASP A 865 49.64 -34.71 -39.85
CA ASP A 865 50.31 -35.47 -38.83
C ASP A 865 50.93 -34.51 -37.80
N SER A 866 50.92 -34.88 -36.53
CA SER A 866 52.00 -34.50 -35.61
C SER A 866 52.21 -35.62 -34.59
N GLU A 867 53.11 -36.52 -34.97
CA GLU A 867 53.86 -37.37 -34.05
C GLU A 867 54.78 -36.52 -33.17
N MET A 868 54.78 -36.80 -31.87
CA MET A 868 56.01 -36.84 -31.05
C MET A 868 55.79 -37.83 -29.91
N ASP A 869 56.30 -39.04 -30.15
CA ASP A 869 56.78 -40.03 -29.16
C ASP A 869 58.28 -39.72 -28.89
N PRO A 870 59.07 -40.42 -28.05
CA PRO A 870 58.79 -41.49 -27.08
C PRO A 870 59.64 -41.40 -25.77
N ASN A 871 59.58 -42.49 -25.01
CA ASN A 871 60.54 -42.98 -23.99
C ASN A 871 60.30 -42.57 -22.53
N GLU A 872 60.29 -43.48 -21.55
CA GLU A 872 61.05 -44.73 -21.50
C GLU A 872 60.48 -45.78 -20.52
N MET A 873 60.70 -47.05 -20.90
CA MET A 873 60.76 -48.29 -20.11
C MET A 873 59.51 -49.16 -19.89
N ASP A 874 59.10 -49.84 -20.97
CA ASP A 874 59.29 -51.29 -21.21
C ASP A 874 59.49 -52.25 -20.01
N GLN A 875 58.80 -53.39 -20.04
CA GLN A 875 59.40 -54.61 -20.60
C GLN A 875 58.42 -55.79 -20.85
N TYR A 876 58.33 -56.15 -22.15
CA TYR A 876 58.45 -57.48 -22.76
C TYR A 876 57.19 -58.32 -23.11
N LEU A 877 57.04 -58.57 -24.43
CA LEU A 877 57.02 -59.96 -24.91
C LEU A 877 56.05 -60.39 -26.05
N GLU A 878 56.09 -59.74 -27.21
CA GLU A 878 55.92 -60.25 -28.61
C GLU A 878 54.83 -61.25 -29.07
N CYS A 879 54.33 -60.87 -30.26
CA CYS A 879 53.54 -61.58 -31.26
C CYS A 879 54.23 -62.82 -31.88
N GLY A 880 53.42 -63.66 -32.56
CA GLY A 880 53.85 -64.81 -33.39
C GLY A 880 54.73 -64.45 -34.60
N PRO A 881 54.97 -65.36 -35.58
CA PRO A 881 53.93 -65.60 -36.60
C PRO A 881 54.00 -66.89 -37.49
N TYR A 882 53.01 -66.97 -38.40
CA TYR A 882 52.83 -67.71 -39.67
C TYR A 882 52.69 -69.26 -39.66
N SER A 883 51.49 -69.81 -39.94
CA SER A 883 50.74 -69.99 -41.23
C SER A 883 51.28 -71.17 -42.07
N ASN A 884 50.47 -72.03 -42.69
CA ASN A 884 49.43 -71.72 -43.67
C ASN A 884 48.43 -72.89 -43.91
N ASP A 885 47.27 -72.47 -44.45
CA ASP A 885 46.37 -73.13 -45.42
C ASP A 885 45.13 -73.95 -44.99
N GLY A 886 43.97 -73.36 -45.32
CA GLY A 886 42.98 -73.97 -46.23
C GLY A 886 41.58 -74.24 -45.63
N SER A 887 40.74 -73.23 -45.38
CA SER A 887 39.71 -72.64 -46.27
C SER A 887 38.43 -73.48 -46.53
N ASN A 888 37.32 -73.02 -45.93
CA ASN A 888 36.03 -72.66 -46.55
C ASN A 888 34.88 -72.94 -45.58
N ILE A 889 34.13 -71.88 -45.23
CA ILE A 889 32.67 -71.81 -45.33
C ILE A 889 32.28 -70.36 -45.08
N THR A 890 31.61 -69.80 -46.08
CA THR A 890 30.96 -68.49 -46.07
C THR A 890 29.48 -68.72 -46.34
N LEU A 891 28.66 -67.79 -45.83
CA LEU A 891 27.38 -67.30 -46.36
C LEU A 891 26.10 -67.63 -45.57
N LEU A 892 25.50 -66.51 -45.10
CA LEU A 892 24.14 -66.02 -45.35
C LEU A 892 22.93 -66.76 -44.77
N CYS A 893 22.15 -65.97 -44.02
CA CYS A 893 20.70 -66.04 -43.97
C CYS A 893 20.12 -65.73 -45.36
N GLU A 894 19.21 -66.55 -45.86
CA GLU A 894 17.77 -66.27 -45.99
C GLU A 894 17.09 -67.35 -46.86
N ASN A 895 15.84 -67.65 -46.49
CA ASN A 895 14.80 -68.36 -47.26
C ASN A 895 14.96 -69.88 -47.44
N GLU A 896 14.04 -70.68 -46.90
CA GLU A 896 12.79 -71.03 -47.59
C GLU A 896 11.96 -72.05 -46.79
N THR A 897 10.67 -71.79 -46.87
CA THR A 897 9.50 -72.66 -46.74
C THR A 897 9.63 -74.06 -47.35
N GLU A 898 8.89 -74.97 -46.72
CA GLU A 898 8.08 -76.03 -47.35
C GLU A 898 8.74 -77.25 -48.03
N THR A 899 8.54 -78.38 -47.35
CA THR A 899 8.02 -79.66 -47.89
C THR A 899 8.80 -80.37 -49.00
N LYS A 900 9.33 -81.56 -48.68
CA LYS A 900 8.79 -82.86 -49.17
C LYS A 900 9.60 -84.05 -48.64
N ALA A 901 8.85 -84.96 -48.02
CA ALA A 901 8.92 -86.42 -48.09
C ALA A 901 10.20 -87.08 -48.63
N LEU A 902 10.81 -87.98 -47.83
CA LEU A 902 10.74 -89.45 -48.03
C LEU A 902 11.72 -90.18 -47.09
N LYS A 903 11.18 -91.25 -46.50
CA LYS A 903 11.79 -92.32 -45.68
C LYS A 903 12.05 -92.02 -44.21
#